data_AF-A0A4P7ZUZ6-F1
#
_entry.id   AF-A0A4P7ZUZ6-F1
#
_cell.length_a   1.000
_cell.length_b   1.000
_cell.length_c   1.000
_cell.angle_alpha   90.00
_cell.angle_beta   90.00
_cell.angle_gamma   90.00
#
_symmetry.space_group_name_H-M   'P 1'
#
loop_
_entity.id
_entity.type
_entity.pdbx_description
1 polymer ?
#
loop_
_entity_poly.entity_id
_entity_poly.type
_entity_poly.pdbx_seq_one_letter_code
_entity_poly.pdbx_strand_id
1 'polypeptide(L)'
;MLSSAPTASPAAPLQLSAAEAWQRLQELDTQINRVVLQRQHPITGLLPASTAHTVHGNYGDAWVRDCVYSIQCVWGLALAHRRLSGASTRVFELEQRVLQLMRGLLNAMLRQAPKVERFKHSLQPLDALHAKYDTGSGEPVVPDDGWGHLQLDATALFLLQLAQLTRSGLVVVQTSHERDFIQNLVYYVARAYRVRDYGIWERGDKGNHGLPERNASSIGLVKAALEALEGLDLYGPHGNGQCSLHIPHDAIVRLRRALTGLLPRESASKEVDAACLSVIGYPAWAVEDPELVERTRRKIRNELGGPYGYKRFRRDGHQTVVEDHNRLHYEREELAQFEHIECEWPLFLAYELITACCEERWTEAWQWRERLHQVAVDVDGVELLPELYVVPKAAVEAERLQPGSQARVPNENVPLLWTQSLTWLGDLMLLGLLQPEDLDPSGRRLGCSLGADQVLVSFVPAREHIAAALEQAGLAVTRPGEVAIASSAELGERMAAVGANARLGLSGHPPLRMETMVTARLYRQGGQALAFLPAVLEESTYYLSDDPELLVDAVESEISQLQRHWRGVGAPLLLIPVEEGPFQRNPDSFLRLGEQLRSGLMHGVAVQLAPLRELMEQASWAELPEHATPQGSRPAPSAPALLQASTEQQPLTAAEEQELEESAVEALTERLWQSHSLTEQAELLEQLVHRLGLEAELSGPGGSATPQTLLEEIYRRALADANWNVVRRCAGSLGLVHPQLEDALTDLLVRQKQVVVGRNYTSESLLSQPTGSLAIAAMIQRYSGEDGREWMLQQELLLALDGVARRKPALLSGSLTLQLGQLLLLLTSELAGERDLTPIEAFEALCDEPPHAIRRRLQQVLRDVEHAKAALQRKEQLHVSGRVRWEAPDPLEELPKSGCWLQHRERMGALQIVPRNFHPGIWELLHHCRGLVIGDKLERRNRLESALLKEKTPGERNFATHVEHLLSKIEAPEYRRLCIETLVTLIAFVDANPQVRFDDDLALDVVVGHAVRVGWQQQHPEQAPEDYPTHKAEAWDSFYRSSPAQCRRWQLLALKELAELQPA
;
A
#
# COMPACT_ATOMS: atom_id res chain seq x y z
N MET A 1 -15.49 44.22 15.23
CA MET A 1 -14.91 45.41 14.51
C MET A 1 -15.56 45.73 13.16
N LEU A 2 -16.16 44.74 12.47
CA LEU A 2 -16.88 44.94 11.20
C LEU A 2 -18.41 45.20 11.37
N SER A 3 -18.95 45.17 12.60
CA SER A 3 -20.41 45.26 12.85
C SER A 3 -21.03 46.66 12.67
N SER A 4 -20.24 47.66 12.23
CA SER A 4 -20.69 49.05 12.05
C SER A 4 -20.26 49.71 10.73
N ALA A 5 -20.19 48.96 9.63
CA ALA A 5 -19.93 49.52 8.29
C ALA A 5 -21.18 49.43 7.38
N PRO A 6 -21.41 50.44 6.52
CA PRO A 6 -22.67 50.64 5.80
C PRO A 6 -22.91 49.58 4.74
N THR A 7 -24.18 49.33 4.46
CA THR A 7 -24.70 48.53 3.35
C THR A 7 -24.06 48.89 2.00
N ALA A 8 -22.95 48.25 1.66
CA ALA A 8 -22.32 48.30 0.34
C ALA A 8 -22.04 46.87 -0.14
N SER A 9 -22.21 46.66 -1.45
CA SER A 9 -22.46 45.37 -2.10
C SER A 9 -21.57 44.21 -1.61
N PRO A 10 -22.13 43.08 -1.11
CA PRO A 10 -21.40 41.94 -0.53
C PRO A 10 -20.68 41.05 -1.58
N ALA A 11 -20.17 41.65 -2.65
CA ALA A 11 -19.56 40.97 -3.80
C ALA A 11 -18.03 41.16 -3.90
N ALA A 12 -17.41 41.94 -3.00
CA ALA A 12 -15.98 42.24 -3.03
C ALA A 12 -15.43 42.60 -1.63
N PRO A 13 -14.09 42.64 -1.46
CA PRO A 13 -13.45 43.25 -0.29
C PRO A 13 -13.79 44.75 -0.16
N LEU A 14 -13.72 45.27 1.06
CA LEU A 14 -13.94 46.69 1.33
C LEU A 14 -12.90 47.57 0.63
N GLN A 15 -13.38 48.62 -0.03
CA GLN A 15 -12.53 49.66 -0.62
C GLN A 15 -12.35 50.77 0.42
N LEU A 16 -11.31 50.65 1.24
CA LEU A 16 -11.01 51.60 2.31
C LEU A 16 -10.14 52.75 1.79
N SER A 17 -10.36 53.97 2.28
CA SER A 17 -9.38 55.04 2.12
C SER A 17 -8.09 54.70 2.88
N ALA A 18 -6.95 55.30 2.51
CA ALA A 18 -5.68 55.02 3.18
C ALA A 18 -5.73 55.28 4.71
N ALA A 19 -6.49 56.30 5.15
CA ALA A 19 -6.66 56.62 6.57
C ALA A 19 -7.50 55.56 7.30
N GLU A 20 -8.60 55.09 6.68
CA GLU A 20 -9.44 54.03 7.24
C GLU A 20 -8.70 52.68 7.27
N ALA A 21 -7.99 52.35 6.19
CA ALA A 21 -7.17 51.15 6.09
C ALA A 21 -6.10 51.11 7.20
N TRP A 22 -5.42 52.25 7.43
CA TRP A 22 -4.45 52.39 8.51
C TRP A 22 -5.10 52.23 9.89
N GLN A 23 -6.25 52.88 10.13
CA GLN A 23 -6.96 52.76 11.40
C GLN A 23 -7.36 51.30 11.68
N ARG A 24 -7.96 50.60 10.69
CA ARG A 24 -8.36 49.19 10.83
C ARG A 24 -7.17 48.26 11.04
N LEU A 25 -6.04 48.55 10.40
CA LEU A 25 -4.81 47.79 10.61
C LEU A 25 -4.27 47.99 12.04
N GLN A 26 -4.24 49.22 12.57
CA GLN A 26 -3.81 49.51 13.94
C GLN A 26 -4.70 48.85 15.00
N GLU A 27 -6.00 48.83 14.73
CA GLU A 27 -7.02 48.14 15.50
C GLU A 27 -6.73 46.63 15.59
N LEU A 28 -6.49 45.95 14.46
CA LEU A 28 -6.11 44.54 14.41
C LEU A 28 -4.73 44.28 15.04
N ASP A 29 -3.75 45.15 14.81
CA ASP A 29 -2.42 45.07 15.43
C ASP A 29 -2.54 45.06 16.96
N THR A 30 -3.34 45.98 17.52
CA THR A 30 -3.55 46.07 18.96
C THR A 30 -4.18 44.77 19.52
N GLN A 31 -5.14 44.19 18.81
CA GLN A 31 -5.78 42.93 19.20
C GLN A 31 -4.81 41.74 19.11
N ILE A 32 -4.12 41.58 17.99
CA ILE A 32 -3.13 40.52 17.77
C ILE A 32 -1.99 40.64 18.79
N ASN A 33 -1.56 41.86 19.12
CA ASN A 33 -0.55 42.08 20.14
C ASN A 33 -1.01 41.59 21.51
N ARG A 34 -2.24 41.97 21.91
CA ARG A 34 -2.84 41.59 23.19
C ARG A 34 -3.06 40.08 23.32
N VAL A 35 -3.52 39.43 22.25
CA VAL A 35 -3.98 38.03 22.29
C VAL A 35 -2.87 37.05 21.88
N VAL A 36 -1.98 37.40 20.96
CA VAL A 36 -0.96 36.48 20.43
C VAL A 36 0.43 36.88 20.89
N LEU A 37 0.90 38.09 20.56
CA LEU A 37 2.31 38.46 20.75
C LEU A 37 2.72 38.53 22.23
N GLN A 38 1.82 38.96 23.13
CA GLN A 38 2.09 38.96 24.58
C GLN A 38 2.25 37.55 25.16
N ARG A 39 1.77 36.51 24.48
CA ARG A 39 1.87 35.10 24.90
C ARG A 39 3.06 34.38 24.27
N GLN A 40 3.71 34.98 23.27
CA GLN A 40 4.85 34.39 22.61
C GLN A 40 6.07 34.38 23.54
N HIS A 41 6.65 33.20 23.75
CA HIS A 41 7.78 33.07 24.66
C HIS A 41 9.01 33.83 24.10
N PRO A 42 9.67 34.69 24.89
CA PRO A 42 10.65 35.64 24.38
C PRO A 42 11.98 35.02 23.92
N ILE A 43 12.28 33.77 24.29
CA ILE A 43 13.53 33.09 23.92
C ILE A 43 13.28 32.15 22.74
N THR A 44 12.39 31.19 22.93
CA THR A 44 12.09 30.14 21.94
C THR A 44 11.17 30.64 20.83
N GLY A 45 10.40 31.70 21.06
CA GLY A 45 9.36 32.17 20.13
C GLY A 45 8.11 31.29 20.09
N LEU A 46 8.05 30.20 20.87
CA LEU A 46 6.92 29.27 20.86
C LEU A 46 5.68 29.87 21.52
N LEU A 47 4.51 29.38 21.12
CA LEU A 47 3.21 29.75 21.66
C LEU A 47 2.59 28.57 22.41
N PRO A 48 2.00 28.79 23.60
CA PRO A 48 1.18 27.75 24.25
C PRO A 48 -0.12 27.53 23.46
N ALA A 49 -0.64 26.30 23.45
CA ALA A 49 -1.88 25.97 22.74
C ALA A 49 -3.14 26.58 23.39
N SER A 50 -3.17 26.79 24.72
CA SER A 50 -4.26 27.48 25.41
C SER A 50 -3.79 28.27 26.63
N THR A 51 -4.65 29.19 27.08
CA THR A 51 -4.55 29.89 28.36
C THR A 51 -5.22 29.17 29.53
N ALA A 52 -5.98 28.10 29.29
CA ALA A 52 -6.71 27.37 30.32
C ALA A 52 -5.98 26.07 30.72
N HIS A 53 -5.79 25.86 32.03
CA HIS A 53 -5.43 24.53 32.55
C HIS A 53 -6.72 23.70 32.66
N THR A 54 -7.03 22.92 31.63
CA THR A 54 -8.20 22.03 31.63
C THR A 54 -7.84 20.61 32.10
N VAL A 55 -8.84 19.81 32.44
CA VAL A 55 -8.68 18.40 32.84
C VAL A 55 -8.13 17.52 31.69
N HIS A 56 -8.14 18.01 30.44
CA HIS A 56 -7.72 17.27 29.24
C HIS A 56 -6.26 17.45 28.83
N GLY A 57 -5.45 18.20 29.58
CA GLY A 57 -4.01 18.34 29.34
C GLY A 57 -3.42 19.65 29.86
N ASN A 58 -2.09 19.69 30.04
CA ASN A 58 -1.40 20.95 30.29
C ASN A 58 -1.23 21.69 28.95
N TYR A 59 -2.22 22.50 28.56
CA TYR A 59 -2.17 23.30 27.33
C TYR A 59 -1.15 24.46 27.37
N GLY A 60 -0.26 24.49 28.38
CA GLY A 60 0.93 25.34 28.40
C GLY A 60 2.06 24.88 27.48
N ASP A 61 1.96 23.68 26.91
CA ASP A 61 2.91 23.16 25.93
C ASP A 61 2.65 23.76 24.53
N ALA A 62 3.68 23.73 23.69
CA ALA A 62 3.68 24.23 22.32
C ALA A 62 3.51 23.08 21.33
N TRP A 63 2.32 22.97 20.73
CA TRP A 63 2.06 22.06 19.62
C TRP A 63 2.57 22.67 18.31
N VAL A 64 3.21 21.84 17.48
CA VAL A 64 3.75 22.28 16.18
C VAL A 64 2.63 22.90 15.33
N ARG A 65 1.49 22.22 15.23
CA ARG A 65 0.35 22.65 14.42
C ARG A 65 -0.24 23.97 14.90
N ASP A 66 -0.55 24.06 16.18
CA ASP A 66 -1.13 25.24 16.81
C ASP A 66 -0.19 26.45 16.71
N CYS A 67 1.11 26.24 16.91
CA CYS A 67 2.12 27.30 16.69
C CYS A 67 2.10 27.80 15.24
N VAL A 68 2.12 26.90 14.25
CA VAL A 68 2.16 27.27 12.83
C VAL A 68 0.88 28.00 12.41
N TYR A 69 -0.31 27.51 12.77
CA TYR A 69 -1.55 28.23 12.43
C TYR A 69 -1.71 29.54 13.19
N SER A 70 -1.29 29.61 14.45
CA SER A 70 -1.45 30.82 15.27
C SER A 70 -0.53 31.96 14.80
N ILE A 71 0.69 31.65 14.33
CA ILE A 71 1.63 32.67 13.88
C ILE A 71 1.24 33.30 12.53
N GLN A 72 0.36 32.65 11.76
CA GLN A 72 -0.05 33.14 10.44
C GLN A 72 -0.72 34.51 10.50
N CYS A 73 -1.53 34.83 11.52
CA CYS A 73 -2.10 36.18 11.65
C CYS A 73 -1.03 37.27 11.86
N VAL A 74 0.09 36.95 12.52
CA VAL A 74 1.23 37.86 12.69
C VAL A 74 1.97 38.03 11.36
N TRP A 75 2.12 36.95 10.58
CA TRP A 75 2.66 37.01 9.22
C TRP A 75 1.79 37.87 8.30
N GLY A 76 0.47 37.63 8.29
CA GLY A 76 -0.49 38.45 7.53
C GLY A 76 -0.47 39.92 7.98
N LEU A 77 -0.37 40.18 9.28
CA LEU A 77 -0.24 41.54 9.81
C LEU A 77 1.06 42.23 9.33
N ALA A 78 2.19 41.52 9.32
CA ALA A 78 3.45 42.03 8.80
C ALA A 78 3.34 42.38 7.31
N LEU A 79 2.73 41.50 6.51
CA LEU A 79 2.47 41.72 5.09
C LEU A 79 1.56 42.94 4.86
N ALA A 80 0.47 43.05 5.61
CA ALA A 80 -0.46 44.18 5.52
C ALA A 80 0.21 45.52 5.87
N HIS A 81 1.02 45.57 6.94
CA HIS A 81 1.83 46.75 7.26
C HIS A 81 2.84 47.08 6.16
N ARG A 82 3.51 46.07 5.61
CA ARG A 82 4.49 46.24 4.52
C ARG A 82 3.82 46.80 3.26
N ARG A 83 2.61 46.35 2.93
CA ARG A 83 1.83 46.84 1.79
C ARG A 83 1.37 48.30 1.98
N LEU A 84 0.90 48.66 3.18
CA LEU A 84 0.40 50.01 3.43
C LEU A 84 1.48 51.06 3.69
N SER A 85 2.56 50.69 4.39
CA SER A 85 3.56 51.63 4.91
C SER A 85 4.99 51.39 4.40
N GLY A 86 5.21 50.34 3.60
CA GLY A 86 6.55 49.93 3.20
C GLY A 86 7.33 49.28 4.35
N ALA A 87 8.65 49.24 4.22
CA ALA A 87 9.52 48.75 5.29
C ALA A 87 9.48 49.71 6.49
N SER A 88 9.17 49.18 7.68
CA SER A 88 9.11 49.94 8.93
C SER A 88 9.65 49.13 10.10
N THR A 89 9.91 49.78 11.23
CA THR A 89 10.34 49.10 12.46
C THR A 89 9.31 48.07 12.93
N ARG A 90 8.01 48.37 12.79
CA ARG A 90 6.94 47.44 13.17
C ARG A 90 6.90 46.22 12.25
N VAL A 91 7.05 46.41 10.94
CA VAL A 91 7.17 45.31 9.96
C VAL A 91 8.32 44.39 10.33
N PHE A 92 9.51 44.96 10.53
CA PHE A 92 10.69 44.18 10.93
C PHE A 92 10.45 43.40 12.22
N GLU A 93 9.89 44.04 13.26
CA GLU A 93 9.60 43.37 14.52
C GLU A 93 8.65 42.18 14.32
N LEU A 94 7.52 42.37 13.61
CA LEU A 94 6.54 41.31 13.35
C LEU A 94 7.16 40.15 12.57
N GLU A 95 7.98 40.44 11.56
CA GLU A 95 8.73 39.43 10.81
C GLU A 95 9.69 38.64 11.71
N GLN A 96 10.40 39.31 12.60
CA GLN A 96 11.26 38.63 13.58
C GLN A 96 10.45 37.76 14.54
N ARG A 97 9.22 38.15 14.93
CA ARG A 97 8.33 37.31 15.74
C ARG A 97 7.91 36.03 15.01
N VAL A 98 7.60 36.12 13.71
CA VAL A 98 7.29 34.95 12.86
C VAL A 98 8.49 34.03 12.75
N LEU A 99 9.66 34.59 12.42
CA LEU A 99 10.92 33.83 12.30
C LEU A 99 11.30 33.16 13.62
N GLN A 100 11.16 33.86 14.75
CA GLN A 100 11.50 33.31 16.06
C GLN A 100 10.69 32.05 16.38
N LEU A 101 9.38 32.05 16.13
CA LEU A 101 8.52 30.88 16.36
C LEU A 101 8.89 29.71 15.45
N MET A 102 9.00 29.95 14.14
CA MET A 102 9.31 28.89 13.17
C MET A 102 10.68 28.28 13.45
N ARG A 103 11.65 29.10 13.87
CA ARG A 103 12.97 28.62 14.28
C ARG A 103 12.94 27.90 15.63
N GLY A 104 12.09 28.31 16.56
CA GLY A 104 11.84 27.58 17.81
C GLY A 104 11.41 26.15 17.53
N LEU A 105 10.45 25.96 16.62
CA LEU A 105 10.00 24.64 16.17
C LEU A 105 11.11 23.86 15.46
N LEU A 106 11.84 24.50 14.53
CA LEU A 106 12.98 23.86 13.84
C LEU A 106 14.04 23.37 14.83
N ASN A 107 14.39 24.19 15.83
CA ASN A 107 15.36 23.82 16.87
C ASN A 107 14.87 22.64 17.72
N ALA A 108 13.58 22.61 18.08
CA ALA A 108 12.99 21.49 18.81
C ALA A 108 13.01 20.18 18.01
N MET A 109 12.74 20.24 16.69
CA MET A 109 12.84 19.09 15.80
C MET A 109 14.31 18.66 15.59
N LEU A 110 15.24 19.61 15.42
CA LEU A 110 16.67 19.34 15.22
C LEU A 110 17.29 18.56 16.38
N ARG A 111 16.89 18.85 17.63
CA ARG A 111 17.31 18.08 18.81
C ARG A 111 16.92 16.60 18.74
N GLN A 112 15.94 16.26 17.92
CA GLN A 112 15.46 14.92 17.67
C GLN A 112 15.97 14.33 16.33
N ALA A 113 17.04 14.85 15.74
CA ALA A 113 17.63 14.28 14.51
C ALA A 113 17.87 12.75 14.55
N PRO A 114 18.31 12.14 15.68
CA PRO A 114 18.42 10.69 15.76
C PRO A 114 17.10 9.93 15.57
N LYS A 115 15.95 10.55 15.89
CA LYS A 115 14.63 9.96 15.66
C LYS A 115 14.27 10.00 14.18
N VAL A 116 14.50 11.13 13.53
CA VAL A 116 14.31 11.29 12.07
C VAL A 116 15.11 10.22 11.31
N GLU A 117 16.37 10.00 11.70
CA GLU A 117 17.21 8.95 11.11
C GLU A 117 16.60 7.56 11.26
N ARG A 118 16.21 7.15 12.48
CA ARG A 118 15.61 5.82 12.71
C ARG A 118 14.29 5.65 11.95
N PHE A 119 13.44 6.67 11.96
CA PHE A 119 12.12 6.62 11.33
C PHE A 119 12.18 6.43 9.81
N LYS A 120 13.20 6.98 9.12
CA LYS A 120 13.42 6.73 7.68
C LYS A 120 13.51 5.24 7.34
N HIS A 121 13.90 4.40 8.30
CA HIS A 121 13.98 2.96 8.12
C HIS A 121 12.83 2.21 8.80
N SER A 122 12.50 2.55 10.05
CA SER A 122 11.55 1.77 10.85
C SER A 122 10.08 2.04 10.52
N LEU A 123 9.73 3.29 10.18
CA LEU A 123 8.34 3.79 10.10
C LEU A 123 7.49 3.57 11.36
N GLN A 124 8.13 3.27 12.49
CA GLN A 124 7.40 2.94 13.72
C GLN A 124 7.02 4.21 14.48
N PRO A 125 5.84 4.26 15.14
CA PRO A 125 5.41 5.39 15.95
C PRO A 125 6.42 5.81 17.04
N LEU A 126 7.13 4.86 17.65
CA LEU A 126 8.12 5.14 18.70
C LEU A 126 9.36 5.90 18.21
N ASP A 127 9.66 5.80 16.91
CA ASP A 127 10.77 6.55 16.30
C ASP A 127 10.32 7.91 15.75
N ALA A 128 9.06 8.28 15.90
CA ALA A 128 8.54 9.53 15.37
C ALA A 128 9.04 10.75 16.15
N LEU A 129 9.06 11.90 15.46
CA LEU A 129 9.20 13.21 16.09
C LEU A 129 8.05 13.44 17.07
N HIS A 130 8.33 14.15 18.16
CA HIS A 130 7.27 14.65 19.03
C HIS A 130 6.49 15.75 18.33
N ALA A 131 5.18 15.79 18.57
CA ALA A 131 4.28 16.79 18.01
C ALA A 131 4.11 18.03 18.92
N LYS A 132 4.57 17.94 20.18
CA LYS A 132 4.47 19.01 21.19
C LYS A 132 5.74 19.12 22.02
N TYR A 133 6.01 20.33 22.50
CA TYR A 133 7.24 20.70 23.21
C TYR A 133 6.96 21.61 24.39
N ASP A 134 7.87 21.65 25.34
CA ASP A 134 7.83 22.64 26.41
C ASP A 134 8.03 24.03 25.78
N THR A 135 7.14 24.97 26.08
CA THR A 135 7.15 26.32 25.49
C THR A 135 8.44 27.07 25.82
N GLY A 136 9.01 26.86 27.02
CA GLY A 136 10.17 27.60 27.51
C GLY A 136 11.51 27.11 26.98
N SER A 137 11.65 25.80 26.78
CA SER A 137 12.90 25.13 26.43
C SER A 137 12.90 24.52 25.02
N GLY A 138 11.73 24.17 24.49
CA GLY A 138 11.58 23.41 23.24
C GLY A 138 11.96 21.93 23.39
N GLU A 139 11.96 21.39 24.61
CA GLU A 139 12.23 19.97 24.88
C GLU A 139 10.94 19.12 24.83
N PRO A 140 11.06 17.81 24.54
CA PRO A 140 10.00 16.83 24.78
C PRO A 140 9.36 16.93 26.18
N VAL A 141 8.02 16.93 26.23
CA VAL A 141 7.24 17.06 27.48
C VAL A 141 6.63 15.76 27.99
N VAL A 142 6.59 14.72 27.15
CA VAL A 142 6.03 13.40 27.48
C VAL A 142 6.92 12.29 26.90
N PRO A 143 6.91 11.06 27.44
CA PRO A 143 7.64 9.93 26.88
C PRO A 143 7.20 9.55 25.45
N ASP A 144 8.01 8.73 24.76
CA ASP A 144 7.78 8.29 23.37
C ASP A 144 6.51 7.43 23.19
N ASP A 145 6.14 6.66 24.22
CA ASP A 145 4.94 5.81 24.28
C ASP A 145 3.77 6.48 25.02
N GLY A 146 3.98 7.68 25.58
CA GLY A 146 3.00 8.37 26.41
C GLY A 146 1.99 9.21 25.64
N TRP A 147 2.15 9.37 24.31
CA TRP A 147 1.30 10.22 23.48
C TRP A 147 1.33 9.83 22.01
N GLY A 148 0.29 10.18 21.26
CA GLY A 148 0.19 9.99 19.81
C GLY A 148 1.10 10.94 19.02
N HIS A 149 2.41 10.78 19.13
CA HIS A 149 3.43 11.69 18.58
C HIS A 149 3.54 11.67 17.06
N LEU A 150 3.33 10.50 16.45
CA LEU A 150 3.39 10.36 14.99
C LEU A 150 2.21 11.12 14.37
N GLN A 151 2.46 12.39 14.03
CA GLN A 151 1.52 13.33 13.41
C GLN A 151 2.19 13.91 12.17
N LEU A 152 1.94 13.27 11.02
CA LEU A 152 2.58 13.67 9.77
C LEU A 152 2.01 14.99 9.25
N ASP A 153 0.75 15.30 9.57
CA ASP A 153 0.09 16.59 9.31
C ASP A 153 0.88 17.76 9.91
N ALA A 154 1.33 17.64 11.16
CA ALA A 154 2.01 18.73 11.87
C ALA A 154 3.38 19.04 11.24
N THR A 155 4.17 18.00 10.95
CA THR A 155 5.46 18.16 10.27
C THR A 155 5.28 18.70 8.85
N ALA A 156 4.27 18.21 8.12
CA ALA A 156 3.96 18.68 6.77
C ALA A 156 3.50 20.14 6.75
N LEU A 157 2.67 20.55 7.71
CA LEU A 157 2.22 21.93 7.84
C LEU A 157 3.40 22.87 8.13
N PHE A 158 4.34 22.46 8.98
CA PHE A 158 5.58 23.22 9.20
C PHE A 158 6.38 23.39 7.90
N LEU A 159 6.57 22.30 7.13
CA LEU A 159 7.28 22.32 5.85
C LEU A 159 6.57 23.18 4.79
N LEU A 160 5.24 23.12 4.75
CA LEU A 160 4.42 23.96 3.89
C LEU A 160 4.57 25.44 4.28
N GLN A 161 4.42 25.78 5.56
CA GLN A 161 4.58 27.16 6.01
C GLN A 161 6.01 27.67 5.76
N LEU A 162 7.02 26.84 5.97
CA LEU A 162 8.41 27.14 5.62
C LEU A 162 8.52 27.54 4.14
N ALA A 163 7.92 26.77 3.25
CA ALA A 163 7.96 27.04 1.81
C ALA A 163 7.26 28.36 1.43
N GLN A 164 6.11 28.67 2.06
CA GLN A 164 5.36 29.90 1.82
C GLN A 164 6.12 31.13 2.37
N LEU A 165 6.70 31.03 3.57
CA LEU A 165 7.53 32.09 4.17
C LEU A 165 8.75 32.40 3.32
N THR A 166 9.51 31.37 2.91
CA THR A 166 10.71 31.56 2.09
C THR A 166 10.37 32.24 0.75
N ARG A 167 9.27 31.86 0.09
CA ARG A 167 8.81 32.55 -1.14
C ARG A 167 8.35 33.98 -0.90
N SER A 168 7.80 34.29 0.27
CA SER A 168 7.46 35.67 0.67
C SER A 168 8.67 36.53 1.07
N GLY A 169 9.88 35.96 1.03
CA GLY A 169 11.14 36.61 1.40
C GLY A 169 11.55 36.43 2.87
N LEU A 170 10.81 35.66 3.67
CA LEU A 170 11.10 35.36 5.08
C LEU A 170 11.84 34.02 5.20
N VAL A 171 13.16 34.09 5.31
CA VAL A 171 14.04 32.91 5.30
C VAL A 171 14.23 32.36 6.72
N VAL A 172 13.70 31.15 6.97
CA VAL A 172 13.82 30.47 8.28
C VAL A 172 15.15 29.70 8.41
N VAL A 173 15.62 29.09 7.33
CA VAL A 173 16.83 28.23 7.29
C VAL A 173 18.09 29.09 7.13
N GLN A 174 19.09 28.86 7.96
CA GLN A 174 20.30 29.68 8.05
C GLN A 174 21.60 28.93 7.79
N THR A 175 21.60 27.60 7.91
CA THR A 175 22.85 26.81 7.79
C THR A 175 22.65 25.59 6.90
N SER A 176 23.77 25.07 6.38
CA SER A 176 23.77 23.80 5.65
C SER A 176 23.29 22.62 6.50
N HIS A 177 23.56 22.64 7.82
CA HIS A 177 23.07 21.60 8.72
C HIS A 177 21.55 21.60 8.85
N GLU A 178 20.95 22.78 8.96
CA GLU A 178 19.49 22.93 8.97
C GLU A 178 18.89 22.50 7.61
N ARG A 179 19.51 22.89 6.49
CA ARG A 179 19.12 22.44 5.15
C ARG A 179 19.10 20.92 5.04
N ASP A 180 20.18 20.25 5.45
CA ASP A 180 20.27 18.78 5.40
C ASP A 180 19.23 18.12 6.30
N PHE A 181 18.94 18.72 7.46
CA PHE A 181 17.87 18.27 8.33
C PHE A 181 16.49 18.40 7.66
N ILE A 182 16.18 19.52 7.02
CA ILE A 182 14.95 19.69 6.24
C ILE A 182 14.87 18.67 5.10
N GLN A 183 15.97 18.38 4.41
CA GLN A 183 16.02 17.31 3.40
C GLN A 183 15.66 15.94 4.00
N ASN A 184 16.07 15.65 5.24
CA ASN A 184 15.66 14.42 5.92
C ASN A 184 14.22 14.46 6.40
N LEU A 185 13.66 15.64 6.73
CA LEU A 185 12.22 15.78 6.99
C LEU A 185 11.39 15.51 5.73
N VAL A 186 11.89 15.85 4.54
CA VAL A 186 11.25 15.44 3.27
C VAL A 186 11.17 13.92 3.19
N TYR A 187 12.26 13.19 3.47
CA TYR A 187 12.25 11.72 3.48
C TYR A 187 11.38 11.13 4.59
N TYR A 188 11.32 11.79 5.74
CA TYR A 188 10.46 11.44 6.87
C TYR A 188 8.98 11.43 6.48
N VAL A 189 8.51 12.48 5.78
CA VAL A 189 7.09 12.59 5.39
C VAL A 189 6.74 11.91 4.07
N ALA A 190 7.69 11.73 3.14
CA ALA A 190 7.43 11.26 1.78
C ALA A 190 6.64 9.95 1.69
N ARG A 191 6.72 9.08 2.70
CA ARG A 191 6.01 7.79 2.71
C ARG A 191 4.67 7.81 3.45
N ALA A 192 4.04 8.97 3.64
CA ALA A 192 2.75 9.08 4.32
C ALA A 192 1.61 8.24 3.70
N TYR A 193 1.71 7.86 2.42
CA TYR A 193 0.77 6.93 1.78
C TYR A 193 0.83 5.49 2.36
N ARG A 194 1.93 5.15 3.06
CA ARG A 194 2.19 3.84 3.71
C ARG A 194 2.07 3.92 5.23
N VAL A 195 2.48 5.04 5.79
CA VAL A 195 2.56 5.24 7.24
C VAL A 195 1.18 5.56 7.79
N ARG A 196 0.77 4.82 8.83
CA ARG A 196 -0.39 5.15 9.65
C ARG A 196 0.07 6.11 10.75
N ASP A 197 -0.67 7.19 10.97
CA ASP A 197 -0.39 8.21 11.97
C ASP A 197 -1.61 8.47 12.86
N TYR A 198 -1.45 9.30 13.90
CA TYR A 198 -2.53 9.62 14.84
C TYR A 198 -3.47 10.72 14.32
N GLY A 199 -3.14 11.31 13.17
CA GLY A 199 -3.89 12.38 12.52
C GLY A 199 -3.92 13.67 13.33
N ILE A 200 -4.63 14.66 12.79
CA ILE A 200 -4.72 16.01 13.37
C ILE A 200 -5.36 16.04 14.77
N TRP A 201 -6.12 15.00 15.11
CA TRP A 201 -6.81 14.84 16.39
C TRP A 201 -6.04 14.00 17.40
N GLU A 202 -4.86 13.48 17.04
CA GLU A 202 -3.92 12.83 17.96
C GLU A 202 -4.45 11.50 18.55
N ARG A 203 -5.42 10.88 17.89
CA ARG A 203 -6.18 9.72 18.38
C ARG A 203 -6.05 8.47 17.50
N GLY A 204 -5.64 8.62 16.24
CA GLY A 204 -5.61 7.49 15.31
C GLY A 204 -7.04 7.08 14.95
N ASP A 205 -7.46 5.86 15.29
CA ASP A 205 -8.79 5.34 15.00
C ASP A 205 -9.93 6.06 15.74
N LYS A 206 -11.16 5.94 15.22
CA LYS A 206 -12.36 6.58 15.77
C LYS A 206 -12.65 6.18 17.22
N GLY A 207 -12.33 4.94 17.62
CA GLY A 207 -12.45 4.47 18.99
C GLY A 207 -11.36 4.99 19.92
N ASN A 208 -10.35 5.67 19.35
CA ASN A 208 -9.19 6.18 20.05
C ASN A 208 -8.56 5.08 20.92
N HIS A 209 -8.28 3.92 20.34
CA HIS A 209 -7.63 2.78 21.02
C HIS A 209 -6.09 2.87 20.97
N GLY A 210 -5.55 4.03 20.58
CA GLY A 210 -4.13 4.21 20.32
C GLY A 210 -3.66 3.54 19.02
N LEU A 211 -4.58 3.23 18.09
CA LEU A 211 -4.24 2.60 16.82
C LEU A 211 -4.15 3.65 15.71
N PRO A 212 -2.97 3.89 15.14
CA PRO A 212 -2.83 4.87 14.06
C PRO A 212 -3.54 4.39 12.77
N GLU A 213 -4.00 5.35 11.97
CA GLU A 213 -4.65 5.11 10.68
C GLU A 213 -4.02 5.94 9.57
N ARG A 214 -4.34 5.66 8.30
CA ARG A 214 -3.99 6.57 7.21
C ARG A 214 -5.03 7.67 7.14
N ASN A 215 -4.63 8.88 7.51
CA ASN A 215 -5.46 10.07 7.56
C ASN A 215 -5.30 10.87 6.27
N ALA A 216 -6.43 11.17 5.60
CA ALA A 216 -6.49 11.99 4.40
C ALA A 216 -5.96 13.41 4.68
N SER A 217 -6.19 13.96 5.89
CA SER A 217 -5.63 15.24 6.32
C SER A 217 -4.10 15.26 6.26
N SER A 218 -3.47 14.20 6.80
CA SER A 218 -2.03 14.05 6.83
C SER A 218 -1.46 13.84 5.43
N ILE A 219 -2.02 12.91 4.65
CA ILE A 219 -1.58 12.62 3.27
C ILE A 219 -1.72 13.87 2.39
N GLY A 220 -2.82 14.60 2.52
CA GLY A 220 -3.09 15.84 1.80
C GLY A 220 -2.06 16.92 2.11
N LEU A 221 -1.83 17.22 3.40
CA LEU A 221 -0.83 18.21 3.82
C LEU A 221 0.59 17.81 3.41
N VAL A 222 0.95 16.54 3.50
CA VAL A 222 2.27 16.04 3.05
C VAL A 222 2.45 16.26 1.56
N LYS A 223 1.48 15.85 0.72
CA LYS A 223 1.51 16.08 -0.73
C LYS A 223 1.73 17.57 -1.01
N ALA A 224 0.92 18.39 -0.36
CA ALA A 224 0.96 19.83 -0.51
C ALA A 224 2.34 20.41 -0.14
N ALA A 225 2.92 19.97 0.98
CA ALA A 225 4.24 20.41 1.43
C ALA A 225 5.34 20.02 0.45
N LEU A 226 5.35 18.80 -0.07
CA LEU A 226 6.33 18.35 -1.06
C LEU A 226 6.23 19.15 -2.37
N GLU A 227 5.00 19.37 -2.87
CA GLU A 227 4.77 20.21 -4.06
C GLU A 227 5.19 21.67 -3.81
N ALA A 228 5.01 22.18 -2.59
CA ALA A 228 5.46 23.52 -2.23
C ALA A 228 6.98 23.60 -2.04
N LEU A 229 7.70 22.54 -1.69
CA LEU A 229 9.15 22.58 -1.56
C LEU A 229 9.89 22.39 -2.89
N GLU A 230 9.19 21.90 -3.92
CA GLU A 230 9.76 21.68 -5.24
C GLU A 230 10.36 22.96 -5.84
N GLY A 231 11.63 22.87 -6.26
CA GLY A 231 12.38 23.98 -6.89
C GLY A 231 12.67 25.16 -5.97
N LEU A 232 12.39 25.05 -4.67
CA LEU A 232 12.62 26.13 -3.71
C LEU A 232 14.07 26.09 -3.19
N ASP A 233 14.80 27.18 -3.41
CA ASP A 233 16.05 27.43 -2.68
C ASP A 233 15.71 27.85 -1.24
N LEU A 234 16.17 27.07 -0.25
CA LEU A 234 15.85 27.32 1.15
C LEU A 234 16.45 28.62 1.71
N TYR A 235 17.43 29.23 1.04
CA TYR A 235 17.95 30.55 1.39
C TYR A 235 17.18 31.70 0.72
N GLY A 236 16.11 31.40 -0.01
CA GLY A 236 15.18 32.36 -0.59
C GLY A 236 15.91 33.41 -1.45
N PRO A 237 15.68 34.72 -1.23
CA PRO A 237 16.35 35.80 -1.98
C PRO A 237 17.88 35.81 -1.89
N HIS A 238 18.47 35.09 -0.94
CA HIS A 238 19.92 34.98 -0.76
C HIS A 238 20.52 33.73 -1.43
N GLY A 239 19.68 32.86 -1.98
CA GLY A 239 20.07 31.63 -2.64
C GLY A 239 20.64 31.84 -4.05
N ASN A 240 21.37 30.84 -4.53
CA ASN A 240 21.92 30.77 -5.89
C ASN A 240 21.42 29.53 -6.66
N GLY A 241 20.39 28.85 -6.14
CA GLY A 241 19.81 27.62 -6.67
C GLY A 241 20.45 26.34 -6.11
N GLN A 242 21.63 26.42 -5.49
CA GLN A 242 22.37 25.24 -5.01
C GLN A 242 21.85 24.66 -3.70
N CYS A 243 20.96 25.36 -3.00
CA CYS A 243 20.36 24.91 -1.74
C CYS A 243 18.90 24.45 -1.91
N SER A 244 18.59 23.95 -3.10
CA SER A 244 17.29 23.34 -3.41
C SER A 244 17.19 21.93 -2.84
N LEU A 245 15.99 21.55 -2.38
CA LEU A 245 15.73 20.20 -1.87
C LEU A 245 15.47 19.22 -3.02
N HIS A 246 15.90 17.98 -2.84
CA HIS A 246 15.50 16.86 -3.68
C HIS A 246 14.15 16.32 -3.22
N ILE A 247 13.11 16.49 -4.04
CA ILE A 247 11.77 16.01 -3.77
C ILE A 247 11.54 14.69 -4.50
N PRO A 248 11.14 13.60 -3.82
CA PRO A 248 10.85 12.31 -4.48
C PRO A 248 9.51 12.38 -5.23
N HIS A 249 9.56 12.55 -6.56
CA HIS A 249 8.37 12.72 -7.39
C HIS A 249 7.38 11.54 -7.33
N ASP A 250 7.87 10.31 -7.24
CA ASP A 250 7.01 9.13 -7.08
C ASP A 250 6.20 9.15 -5.78
N ALA A 251 6.75 9.73 -4.71
CA ALA A 251 6.01 9.92 -3.47
C ALA A 251 4.78 10.82 -3.69
N ILE A 252 4.92 11.92 -4.46
CA ILE A 252 3.79 12.81 -4.79
C ILE A 252 2.73 12.04 -5.58
N VAL A 253 3.12 11.20 -6.54
CA VAL A 253 2.17 10.38 -7.33
C VAL A 253 1.40 9.41 -6.42
N ARG A 254 2.09 8.71 -5.52
CA ARG A 254 1.46 7.77 -4.59
C ARG A 254 0.58 8.46 -3.54
N LEU A 255 0.99 9.62 -3.02
CA LEU A 255 0.18 10.45 -2.14
C LEU A 255 -1.10 10.93 -2.82
N ARG A 256 -1.02 11.39 -4.08
CA ARG A 256 -2.19 11.80 -4.87
C ARG A 256 -3.19 10.66 -5.05
N ARG A 257 -2.72 9.47 -5.39
CA ARG A 257 -3.56 8.26 -5.52
C ARG A 257 -4.22 7.89 -4.21
N ALA A 258 -3.45 7.91 -3.12
CA ALA A 258 -3.97 7.64 -1.79
C ALA A 258 -5.07 8.62 -1.41
N LEU A 259 -4.82 9.90 -1.64
CA LEU A 259 -5.78 10.95 -1.33
C LEU A 259 -7.07 10.80 -2.14
N THR A 260 -6.95 10.52 -3.44
CA THR A 260 -8.10 10.27 -4.33
C THR A 260 -8.92 9.04 -3.89
N GLY A 261 -8.25 7.99 -3.42
CA GLY A 261 -8.90 6.77 -2.93
C GLY A 261 -9.52 6.89 -1.53
N LEU A 262 -9.03 7.82 -0.70
CA LEU A 262 -9.55 8.09 0.64
C LEU A 262 -10.79 9.00 0.58
N LEU A 263 -10.66 10.16 -0.07
CA LEU A 263 -11.70 11.19 -0.05
C LEU A 263 -13.03 10.69 -0.66
N PRO A 264 -14.19 11.03 -0.06
CA PRO A 264 -14.38 12.04 0.99
C PRO A 264 -14.19 11.52 2.43
N ARG A 265 -13.68 10.29 2.62
CA ARG A 265 -13.39 9.76 3.95
C ARG A 265 -12.03 10.26 4.44
N GLU A 266 -11.92 10.41 5.75
CA GLU A 266 -10.66 10.77 6.40
C GLU A 266 -9.77 9.54 6.59
N SER A 267 -10.36 8.44 7.07
CA SER A 267 -9.62 7.21 7.37
C SER A 267 -10.50 5.97 7.23
N ALA A 268 -10.00 4.80 7.63
CA ALA A 268 -10.77 3.56 7.58
C ALA A 268 -11.98 3.59 8.52
N SER A 269 -11.82 4.18 9.71
CA SER A 269 -12.89 4.29 10.71
C SER A 269 -13.68 5.61 10.66
N LYS A 270 -13.18 6.66 9.99
CA LYS A 270 -13.83 7.98 9.89
C LYS A 270 -14.38 8.26 8.49
N GLU A 271 -15.70 8.10 8.36
CA GLU A 271 -16.43 8.22 7.11
C GLU A 271 -16.52 9.66 6.55
N VAL A 272 -16.38 10.66 7.42
CA VAL A 272 -16.31 12.11 7.16
C VAL A 272 -15.56 12.76 8.32
N ASP A 273 -14.66 13.69 8.02
CA ASP A 273 -13.97 14.51 9.02
C ASP A 273 -13.82 15.94 8.49
N ALA A 274 -14.02 16.93 9.36
CA ALA A 274 -13.87 18.34 9.02
C ALA A 274 -12.40 18.75 8.81
N ALA A 275 -11.43 17.96 9.30
CA ALA A 275 -10.00 18.10 9.02
C ALA A 275 -9.68 18.11 7.51
N CYS A 276 -10.47 17.40 6.70
CA CYS A 276 -10.36 17.41 5.24
C CYS A 276 -10.53 18.80 4.61
N LEU A 277 -11.13 19.78 5.30
CA LEU A 277 -11.16 21.18 4.85
C LEU A 277 -9.76 21.77 4.67
N SER A 278 -8.80 21.36 5.53
CA SER A 278 -7.41 21.78 5.42
C SER A 278 -6.71 21.24 4.16
N VAL A 279 -7.29 20.21 3.52
CA VAL A 279 -6.77 19.51 2.35
C VAL A 279 -7.35 20.04 1.06
N ILE A 280 -8.69 20.18 1.01
CA ILE A 280 -9.40 20.63 -0.19
C ILE A 280 -9.39 22.16 -0.35
N GLY A 281 -9.00 22.88 0.68
CA GLY A 281 -8.91 24.34 0.73
C GLY A 281 -7.62 24.81 1.40
N TYR A 282 -7.69 25.94 2.11
CA TYR A 282 -6.53 26.48 2.81
C TYR A 282 -6.07 25.57 3.96
N PRO A 283 -4.76 25.33 4.14
CA PRO A 283 -3.68 25.87 3.32
C PRO A 283 -3.35 25.00 2.12
N ALA A 284 -3.81 23.73 2.03
CA ALA A 284 -3.29 22.67 1.16
C ALA A 284 -3.65 22.77 -0.34
N TRP A 285 -4.92 22.93 -0.71
CA TRP A 285 -5.41 22.73 -2.09
C TRP A 285 -4.79 21.49 -2.78
N ALA A 286 -4.75 20.37 -2.07
CA ALA A 286 -3.95 19.21 -2.49
C ALA A 286 -4.66 18.30 -3.50
N VAL A 287 -5.91 18.62 -3.87
CA VAL A 287 -6.76 17.77 -4.73
C VAL A 287 -6.97 18.45 -6.07
N GLU A 288 -6.58 17.79 -7.16
CA GLU A 288 -6.69 18.33 -8.51
C GLU A 288 -8.10 18.15 -9.13
N ASP A 289 -8.87 17.16 -8.67
CA ASP A 289 -10.24 16.89 -9.17
C ASP A 289 -11.28 17.79 -8.48
N PRO A 290 -11.89 18.76 -9.21
CA PRO A 290 -12.86 19.69 -8.63
C PRO A 290 -14.16 19.01 -8.20
N GLU A 291 -14.57 17.92 -8.85
CA GLU A 291 -15.77 17.17 -8.45
C GLU A 291 -15.55 16.45 -7.11
N LEU A 292 -14.35 15.90 -6.91
CA LEU A 292 -13.96 15.29 -5.65
C LEU A 292 -13.90 16.32 -4.52
N VAL A 293 -13.36 17.52 -4.79
CA VAL A 293 -13.34 18.65 -3.84
C VAL A 293 -14.76 19.01 -3.42
N GLU A 294 -15.67 19.25 -4.37
CA GLU A 294 -17.03 19.67 -4.06
C GLU A 294 -17.85 18.56 -3.39
N ARG A 295 -17.64 17.30 -3.79
CA ARG A 295 -18.25 16.14 -3.11
C ARG A 295 -17.81 16.06 -1.65
N THR A 296 -16.52 16.26 -1.38
CA THR A 296 -15.95 16.25 -0.03
C THR A 296 -16.51 17.39 0.81
N ARG A 297 -16.46 18.62 0.29
CA ARG A 297 -16.98 19.83 0.94
C ARG A 297 -18.46 19.69 1.31
N ARG A 298 -19.29 19.28 0.36
CA ARG A 298 -20.73 19.06 0.56
C ARG A 298 -21.00 17.99 1.61
N LYS A 299 -20.24 16.90 1.61
CA LYS A 299 -20.39 15.84 2.62
C LYS A 299 -20.07 16.35 4.03
N ILE A 300 -18.98 17.10 4.19
CA ILE A 300 -18.61 17.76 5.46
C ILE A 300 -19.70 18.72 5.93
N ARG A 301 -20.16 19.64 5.06
CA ARG A 301 -21.21 20.61 5.38
C ARG A 301 -22.51 19.94 5.80
N ASN A 302 -22.93 18.90 5.09
CA ASN A 302 -24.20 18.23 5.34
C ASN A 302 -24.19 17.34 6.59
N GLU A 303 -23.10 16.62 6.84
CA GLU A 303 -23.05 15.63 7.92
C GLU A 303 -22.48 16.17 9.23
N LEU A 304 -21.62 17.19 9.17
CA LEU A 304 -20.89 17.71 10.34
C LEU A 304 -21.25 19.16 10.70
N GLY A 305 -21.86 19.92 9.78
CA GLY A 305 -22.21 21.32 10.01
C GLY A 305 -23.35 21.50 11.04
N GLY A 306 -23.20 22.49 11.92
CA GLY A 306 -24.20 22.90 12.91
C GLY A 306 -24.25 24.42 13.09
N PRO A 307 -25.12 24.94 13.97
CA PRO A 307 -25.28 26.38 14.18
C PRO A 307 -24.02 27.07 14.70
N TYR A 308 -23.22 26.39 15.53
CA TYR A 308 -22.05 26.95 16.21
C TYR A 308 -20.73 26.65 15.51
N GLY A 309 -20.72 25.77 14.51
CA GLY A 309 -19.51 25.33 13.83
C GLY A 309 -19.70 23.98 13.16
N TYR A 310 -18.63 23.19 13.09
CA TYR A 310 -18.71 21.82 12.58
C TYR A 310 -18.24 20.85 13.67
N LYS A 311 -18.82 19.66 13.71
CA LYS A 311 -18.26 18.52 14.44
C LYS A 311 -16.94 18.12 13.79
N ARG A 312 -15.98 17.59 14.56
CA ARG A 312 -14.73 17.08 13.98
C ARG A 312 -15.01 15.88 13.08
N PHE A 313 -15.68 14.86 13.62
CA PHE A 313 -16.21 13.71 12.89
C PHE A 313 -17.45 13.17 13.65
N ARG A 314 -18.22 12.27 13.03
CA ARG A 314 -19.41 11.68 13.66
C ARG A 314 -19.03 10.85 14.88
N ARG A 315 -19.87 10.84 15.93
CA ARG A 315 -19.65 10.09 17.17
C ARG A 315 -18.34 10.43 17.89
N ASP A 316 -17.90 11.67 17.75
CA ASP A 316 -16.75 12.19 18.50
C ASP A 316 -17.17 12.60 19.92
N GLY A 317 -16.58 11.94 20.91
CA GLY A 317 -16.87 12.18 22.33
C GLY A 317 -16.09 13.31 22.96
N HIS A 318 -15.13 13.91 22.26
CA HIS A 318 -14.17 14.84 22.85
C HIS A 318 -14.82 16.07 23.47
N GLN A 319 -14.53 16.28 24.76
CA GLN A 319 -15.08 17.32 25.64
C GLN A 319 -16.61 17.32 25.73
N THR A 320 -17.28 16.24 25.32
CA THR A 320 -18.70 16.09 25.59
C THR A 320 -18.89 15.90 27.10
N VAL A 321 -19.99 16.42 27.65
CA VAL A 321 -20.28 16.34 29.10
C VAL A 321 -20.48 14.91 29.64
N VAL A 322 -20.52 13.92 28.76
CA VAL A 322 -20.63 12.49 29.07
C VAL A 322 -19.33 11.72 28.86
N GLU A 323 -18.27 12.35 28.33
CA GLU A 323 -16.95 11.74 28.19
C GLU A 323 -16.37 11.42 29.57
N ASP A 324 -15.72 10.25 29.74
CA ASP A 324 -14.88 10.01 30.92
C ASP A 324 -13.49 10.60 30.68
N HIS A 325 -13.19 11.68 31.40
CA HIS A 325 -11.96 12.45 31.23
C HIS A 325 -10.75 11.78 31.90
N ASN A 326 -10.96 10.71 32.68
CA ASN A 326 -9.89 10.00 33.39
C ASN A 326 -9.22 8.92 32.54
N ARG A 327 -9.74 8.63 31.35
CA ARG A 327 -9.19 7.62 30.44
C ARG A 327 -8.83 8.23 29.10
N LEU A 328 -7.72 7.76 28.53
CA LEU A 328 -7.30 8.18 27.19
C LEU A 328 -8.14 7.51 26.09
N HIS A 329 -8.58 6.27 26.29
CA HIS A 329 -9.25 5.43 25.28
C HIS A 329 -10.73 5.21 25.61
N TYR A 330 -11.58 5.10 24.57
CA TYR A 330 -13.01 4.83 24.72
C TYR A 330 -13.31 3.33 24.79
N GLU A 331 -14.39 2.97 25.48
CA GLU A 331 -14.97 1.63 25.37
C GLU A 331 -15.81 1.52 24.09
N ARG A 332 -15.99 0.29 23.57
CA ARG A 332 -16.72 0.06 22.32
C ARG A 332 -18.15 0.60 22.35
N GLU A 333 -18.86 0.54 23.49
CA GLU A 333 -20.23 1.05 23.60
C GLU A 333 -20.32 2.58 23.77
N GLU A 334 -19.23 3.29 24.07
CA GLU A 334 -19.25 4.74 24.34
C GLU A 334 -19.49 5.57 23.08
N LEU A 335 -18.98 5.14 21.92
CA LEU A 335 -19.14 5.88 20.66
C LEU A 335 -20.61 6.14 20.31
N ALA A 336 -21.50 5.19 20.60
CA ALA A 336 -22.93 5.36 20.35
C ALA A 336 -23.56 6.43 21.25
N GLN A 337 -22.98 6.67 22.43
CA GLN A 337 -23.49 7.65 23.39
C GLN A 337 -23.18 9.09 22.98
N PHE A 338 -22.14 9.31 22.18
CA PHE A 338 -21.75 10.62 21.68
C PHE A 338 -22.56 11.07 20.47
N GLU A 339 -23.28 10.16 19.82
CA GLU A 339 -24.08 10.48 18.64
C GLU A 339 -25.08 11.60 18.94
N HIS A 340 -25.12 12.58 18.04
CA HIS A 340 -25.94 13.81 18.09
C HIS A 340 -25.52 14.88 19.10
N ILE A 341 -24.73 14.55 20.13
CA ILE A 341 -24.28 15.51 21.14
C ILE A 341 -22.83 15.96 20.93
N GLU A 342 -22.18 15.54 19.85
CA GLU A 342 -20.78 15.88 19.54
C GLU A 342 -20.57 17.40 19.55
N CYS A 343 -19.42 17.86 20.05
CA CYS A 343 -19.09 19.28 20.15
C CYS A 343 -18.98 19.96 18.78
N GLU A 344 -19.39 21.23 18.70
CA GLU A 344 -19.30 22.03 17.47
C GLU A 344 -18.14 23.03 17.57
N TRP A 345 -17.28 23.06 16.56
CA TRP A 345 -16.04 23.83 16.56
C TRP A 345 -16.13 25.00 15.56
N PRO A 346 -16.01 26.26 16.03
CA PRO A 346 -15.95 27.43 15.16
C PRO A 346 -14.72 27.43 14.23
N LEU A 347 -13.68 26.67 14.57
CA LEU A 347 -12.46 26.50 13.76
C LEU A 347 -12.76 26.24 12.28
N PHE A 348 -13.73 25.37 11.99
CA PHE A 348 -14.04 24.98 10.62
C PHE A 348 -14.79 26.06 9.84
N LEU A 349 -15.50 26.97 10.53
CA LEU A 349 -16.02 28.20 9.91
C LEU A 349 -14.87 29.13 9.50
N ALA A 350 -13.79 29.18 10.31
CA ALA A 350 -12.60 29.96 9.97
C ALA A 350 -11.86 29.37 8.76
N TYR A 351 -11.78 28.04 8.64
CA TYR A 351 -11.29 27.37 7.42
C TYR A 351 -12.10 27.72 6.18
N GLU A 352 -13.43 27.71 6.28
CA GLU A 352 -14.34 28.06 5.19
C GLU A 352 -14.18 29.53 4.80
N LEU A 353 -14.07 30.44 5.79
CA LEU A 353 -13.81 31.86 5.58
C LEU A 353 -12.50 32.09 4.81
N ILE A 354 -11.36 31.60 5.32
CA ILE A 354 -10.07 31.87 4.70
C ILE A 354 -9.96 31.21 3.32
N THR A 355 -10.53 30.01 3.15
CA THR A 355 -10.58 29.34 1.84
C THR A 355 -11.43 30.16 0.86
N ALA A 356 -12.60 30.66 1.28
CA ALA A 356 -13.44 31.51 0.44
C ALA A 356 -12.75 32.82 0.08
N CYS A 357 -12.01 33.45 0.99
CA CYS A 357 -11.22 34.64 0.69
C CYS A 357 -10.11 34.34 -0.34
N CYS A 358 -9.34 33.27 -0.16
CA CYS A 358 -8.28 32.89 -1.08
C CYS A 358 -8.78 32.48 -2.47
N GLU A 359 -9.94 31.82 -2.54
CA GLU A 359 -10.63 31.46 -3.79
C GLU A 359 -11.50 32.61 -4.35
N GLU A 360 -11.42 33.80 -3.75
CA GLU A 360 -12.14 35.01 -4.18
C GLU A 360 -13.67 34.83 -4.22
N ARG A 361 -14.21 33.89 -3.44
CA ARG A 361 -15.64 33.65 -3.23
C ARG A 361 -16.19 34.64 -2.18
N TRP A 362 -16.10 35.94 -2.46
CA TRP A 362 -16.31 37.01 -1.47
C TRP A 362 -17.68 37.02 -0.81
N THR A 363 -18.75 36.74 -1.55
CA THR A 363 -20.11 36.67 -0.98
C THR A 363 -20.22 35.58 0.07
N GLU A 364 -19.60 34.45 -0.19
CA GLU A 364 -19.56 33.33 0.75
C GLU A 364 -18.63 33.62 1.93
N ALA A 365 -17.49 34.28 1.69
CA ALA A 365 -16.59 34.72 2.76
C ALA A 365 -17.30 35.65 3.77
N TRP A 366 -18.08 36.62 3.31
CA TRP A 366 -18.88 37.49 4.20
C TRP A 366 -19.91 36.71 5.03
N GLN A 367 -20.54 35.69 4.43
CA GLN A 367 -21.48 34.81 5.15
C GLN A 367 -20.77 34.02 6.26
N TRP A 368 -19.59 33.46 5.96
CA TRP A 368 -18.80 32.75 6.97
C TRP A 368 -18.33 33.68 8.10
N ARG A 369 -17.93 34.92 7.76
CA ARG A 369 -17.52 35.91 8.76
C ARG A 369 -18.67 36.32 9.69
N GLU A 370 -19.88 36.46 9.15
CA GLU A 370 -21.08 36.75 9.95
C GLU A 370 -21.42 35.58 10.88
N ARG A 371 -21.32 34.34 10.41
CA ARG A 371 -21.48 33.16 11.28
C ARG A 371 -20.45 33.13 12.40
N LEU A 372 -19.19 33.44 12.12
CA LEU A 372 -18.13 33.56 13.13
C LEU A 372 -18.43 34.68 14.14
N HIS A 373 -18.97 35.81 13.71
CA HIS A 373 -19.38 36.89 14.61
C HIS A 373 -20.48 36.44 15.59
N GLN A 374 -21.45 35.65 15.13
CA GLN A 374 -22.55 35.14 15.96
C GLN A 374 -22.12 34.15 17.06
N VAL A 375 -20.95 33.52 16.89
CA VAL A 375 -20.38 32.54 17.82
C VAL A 375 -19.12 33.08 18.51
N ALA A 376 -18.87 34.38 18.43
CA ALA A 376 -17.81 35.01 19.20
C ALA A 376 -18.29 35.34 20.61
N VAL A 377 -17.37 35.31 21.56
CA VAL A 377 -17.57 35.70 22.97
C VAL A 377 -16.80 37.00 23.19
N ASP A 378 -17.47 38.03 23.73
CA ASP A 378 -16.79 39.27 24.11
C ASP A 378 -15.96 39.04 25.38
N VAL A 379 -14.65 39.27 25.27
CA VAL A 379 -13.71 39.24 26.38
C VAL A 379 -12.95 40.56 26.41
N ASP A 380 -13.26 41.38 27.41
CA ASP A 380 -12.69 42.72 27.60
C ASP A 380 -12.77 43.59 26.32
N GLY A 381 -13.91 43.57 25.64
CA GLY A 381 -14.17 44.36 24.42
C GLY A 381 -13.53 43.80 23.15
N VAL A 382 -13.05 42.56 23.16
CA VAL A 382 -12.55 41.85 21.97
C VAL A 382 -13.43 40.64 21.71
N GLU A 383 -13.92 40.50 20.47
CA GLU A 383 -14.64 39.31 20.00
C GLU A 383 -13.67 38.14 19.84
N LEU A 384 -13.75 37.17 20.74
CA LEU A 384 -12.87 36.00 20.78
C LEU A 384 -13.63 34.71 20.50
N LEU A 385 -13.04 33.82 19.72
CA LEU A 385 -13.65 32.56 19.32
C LEU A 385 -13.23 31.42 20.26
N PRO A 386 -14.19 30.71 20.89
CA PRO A 386 -13.88 29.57 21.73
C PRO A 386 -13.33 28.40 20.90
N GLU A 387 -12.71 27.43 21.58
CA GLU A 387 -12.33 26.16 20.96
C GLU A 387 -13.55 25.40 20.43
N LEU A 388 -14.58 25.25 21.26
CA LEU A 388 -15.78 24.50 20.92
C LEU A 388 -17.01 24.90 21.74
N TYR A 389 -18.17 24.43 21.28
CA TYR A 389 -19.48 24.56 21.90
C TYR A 389 -20.05 23.20 22.33
N VAL A 390 -20.37 23.08 23.62
CA VAL A 390 -20.86 21.85 24.26
C VAL A 390 -22.37 21.89 24.52
N VAL A 391 -23.01 20.72 24.46
CA VAL A 391 -24.39 20.55 24.95
C VAL A 391 -24.36 20.51 26.48
N PRO A 392 -25.10 21.38 27.19
CA PRO A 392 -25.15 21.34 28.65
C PRO A 392 -25.68 20.00 29.18
N LYS A 393 -25.13 19.53 30.31
CA LYS A 393 -25.51 18.24 30.92
C LYS A 393 -27.01 18.05 31.11
N ALA A 394 -27.74 19.11 31.46
CA ALA A 394 -29.19 19.05 31.67
C ALA A 394 -30.00 18.90 30.37
N ALA A 395 -29.40 19.17 29.21
CA ALA A 395 -30.04 19.20 27.90
C ALA A 395 -29.68 18.00 27.00
N VAL A 396 -28.75 17.14 27.43
CA VAL A 396 -28.25 15.99 26.66
C VAL A 396 -29.38 15.09 26.16
N GLU A 397 -30.31 14.69 27.04
CA GLU A 397 -31.41 13.80 26.66
C GLU A 397 -32.38 14.45 25.67
N ALA A 398 -32.64 15.76 25.80
CA ALA A 398 -33.48 16.49 24.86
C ALA A 398 -32.81 16.62 23.48
N GLU A 399 -31.50 16.88 23.45
CA GLU A 399 -30.72 16.94 22.21
C GLU A 399 -30.68 15.57 21.51
N ARG A 400 -30.56 14.46 22.24
CA ARG A 400 -30.62 13.10 21.66
C ARG A 400 -31.98 12.79 21.05
N LEU A 401 -33.08 13.21 21.67
CA LEU A 401 -34.44 13.01 21.16
C LEU A 401 -34.72 13.84 19.91
N GLN A 402 -34.18 15.07 19.85
CA GLN A 402 -34.32 15.97 18.71
C GLN A 402 -32.99 16.68 18.44
N PRO A 403 -32.11 16.10 17.59
CA PRO A 403 -30.79 16.66 17.30
C PRO A 403 -30.87 18.09 16.74
N GLY A 404 -30.02 18.98 17.24
CA GLY A 404 -29.96 20.40 16.89
C GLY A 404 -31.01 21.27 17.59
N SER A 405 -31.71 20.76 18.61
CA SER A 405 -32.79 21.50 19.29
C SER A 405 -32.29 22.33 20.48
N GLN A 406 -31.16 21.97 21.08
CA GLN A 406 -30.67 22.60 22.30
C GLN A 406 -29.60 23.66 22.01
N ALA A 407 -29.62 24.74 22.79
CA ALA A 407 -28.56 25.72 22.77
C ALA A 407 -27.27 25.14 23.38
N ARG A 408 -26.13 25.44 22.74
CA ARG A 408 -24.81 25.03 23.23
C ARG A 408 -24.10 26.19 23.91
N VAL A 409 -23.17 25.87 24.82
CA VAL A 409 -22.36 26.85 25.55
C VAL A 409 -20.89 26.74 25.17
N PRO A 410 -20.14 27.85 25.08
CA PRO A 410 -18.72 27.80 24.81
C PRO A 410 -17.96 27.12 25.95
N ASN A 411 -16.86 26.43 25.63
CA ASN A 411 -15.97 25.90 26.67
C ASN A 411 -15.11 27.02 27.31
N GLU A 412 -14.27 26.64 28.28
CA GLU A 412 -13.41 27.59 29.02
C GLU A 412 -12.22 28.12 28.19
N ASN A 413 -11.90 27.48 27.07
CA ASN A 413 -10.78 27.83 26.21
C ASN A 413 -11.16 28.96 25.22
N VAL A 414 -11.11 30.20 25.71
CA VAL A 414 -11.46 31.41 24.93
C VAL A 414 -10.29 32.40 24.94
N PRO A 415 -9.57 32.63 23.82
CA PRO A 415 -9.78 32.05 22.49
C PRO A 415 -8.95 30.78 22.25
N LEU A 416 -9.39 29.95 21.29
CA LEU A 416 -8.47 29.07 20.57
C LEU A 416 -7.67 29.91 19.56
N LEU A 417 -6.35 30.03 19.76
CA LEU A 417 -5.48 30.88 18.93
C LEU A 417 -5.49 30.51 17.45
N TRP A 418 -5.60 29.22 17.13
CA TRP A 418 -5.71 28.72 15.76
C TRP A 418 -6.94 29.29 15.05
N THR A 419 -8.14 29.12 15.63
CA THR A 419 -9.39 29.67 15.09
C THR A 419 -9.32 31.19 14.93
N GLN A 420 -8.81 31.88 15.95
CA GLN A 420 -8.71 33.34 15.96
C GLN A 420 -7.76 33.85 14.87
N SER A 421 -6.60 33.19 14.70
CA SER A 421 -5.59 33.54 13.69
C SER A 421 -6.15 33.46 12.27
N LEU A 422 -6.81 32.35 11.91
CA LEU A 422 -7.41 32.17 10.60
C LEU A 422 -8.54 33.18 10.33
N THR A 423 -9.31 33.53 11.36
CA THR A 423 -10.37 34.55 11.25
C THR A 423 -9.78 35.93 10.98
N TRP A 424 -8.71 36.33 11.69
CA TRP A 424 -8.06 37.62 11.44
C TRP A 424 -7.36 37.70 10.09
N LEU A 425 -6.82 36.60 9.57
CA LEU A 425 -6.37 36.54 8.18
C LEU A 425 -7.53 36.82 7.21
N GLY A 426 -8.68 36.18 7.44
CA GLY A 426 -9.89 36.46 6.68
C GLY A 426 -10.31 37.92 6.76
N ASP A 427 -10.27 38.52 7.96
CA ASP A 427 -10.59 39.94 8.17
C ASP A 427 -9.64 40.87 7.40
N LEU A 428 -8.33 40.61 7.43
CA LEU A 428 -7.35 41.38 6.66
C LEU A 428 -7.66 41.34 5.15
N MET A 429 -8.09 40.19 4.62
CA MET A 429 -8.47 40.05 3.21
C MET A 429 -9.80 40.74 2.90
N LEU A 430 -10.82 40.59 3.76
CA LEU A 430 -12.12 41.26 3.61
C LEU A 430 -12.00 42.80 3.70
N LEU A 431 -11.02 43.30 4.44
CA LEU A 431 -10.67 44.73 4.52
C LEU A 431 -9.84 45.22 3.32
N GLY A 432 -9.46 44.34 2.39
CA GLY A 432 -8.61 44.67 1.23
C GLY A 432 -7.15 44.96 1.59
N LEU A 433 -6.70 44.57 2.80
CA LEU A 433 -5.34 44.79 3.29
C LEU A 433 -4.36 43.71 2.81
N LEU A 434 -4.88 42.52 2.47
CA LEU A 434 -4.16 41.40 1.88
C LEU A 434 -4.86 40.90 0.62
N GLN A 435 -4.08 40.33 -0.28
CA GLN A 435 -4.52 39.60 -1.47
C GLN A 435 -4.25 38.10 -1.30
N PRO A 436 -4.96 37.21 -2.02
CA PRO A 436 -4.74 35.77 -1.95
C PRO A 436 -3.28 35.33 -2.19
N GLU A 437 -2.58 35.98 -3.14
CA GLU A 437 -1.17 35.72 -3.45
C GLU A 437 -0.20 36.09 -2.32
N ASP A 438 -0.60 36.95 -1.37
CA ASP A 438 0.22 37.29 -0.21
C ASP A 438 0.32 36.09 0.76
N LEU A 439 -0.74 35.28 0.87
CA LEU A 439 -0.82 34.12 1.77
C LEU A 439 -0.52 32.78 1.06
N ASP A 440 -0.60 32.73 -0.26
CA ASP A 440 -0.21 31.59 -1.09
C ASP A 440 0.73 32.02 -2.24
N PRO A 441 1.95 32.49 -1.93
CA PRO A 441 2.97 32.80 -2.95
C PRO A 441 3.41 31.57 -3.76
N SER A 442 3.11 30.35 -3.32
CA SER A 442 3.29 29.13 -4.12
C SER A 442 2.23 28.93 -5.21
N GLY A 443 1.15 29.72 -5.22
CA GLY A 443 0.09 29.66 -6.24
C GLY A 443 -0.70 28.35 -6.25
N ARG A 444 -0.76 27.64 -5.13
CA ARG A 444 -1.42 26.33 -5.04
C ARG A 444 -2.93 26.39 -5.21
N ARG A 445 -3.56 27.50 -4.84
CA ARG A 445 -4.99 27.73 -5.07
C ARG A 445 -5.38 27.72 -6.56
N LEU A 446 -4.43 27.97 -7.47
CA LEU A 446 -4.69 28.13 -8.90
C LEU A 446 -4.83 26.79 -9.64
N GLY A 447 -4.58 25.67 -8.95
CA GLY A 447 -4.48 24.36 -9.58
C GLY A 447 -3.26 24.25 -10.49
N CYS A 448 -2.85 23.01 -10.79
CA CYS A 448 -1.81 22.74 -11.77
C CYS A 448 -2.32 21.66 -12.71
N SER A 449 -2.30 21.93 -14.03
CA SER A 449 -2.59 20.89 -15.01
C SER A 449 -1.51 19.83 -14.92
N LEU A 450 -1.91 18.62 -14.51
CA LEU A 450 -1.01 17.48 -14.48
C LEU A 450 -0.84 16.90 -15.87
N GLY A 451 0.33 16.35 -16.10
CA GLY A 451 0.64 15.53 -17.24
C GLY A 451 1.65 16.15 -18.19
N ALA A 452 2.12 15.31 -19.11
CA ALA A 452 3.03 15.72 -20.17
C ALA A 452 2.26 15.78 -21.49
N ASP A 453 2.56 16.77 -22.32
CA ASP A 453 2.02 16.85 -23.68
C ASP A 453 2.50 15.68 -24.54
N GLN A 454 3.72 15.21 -24.28
CA GLN A 454 4.33 14.06 -24.97
C GLN A 454 5.32 13.33 -24.05
N VAL A 455 5.58 12.06 -24.36
CA VAL A 455 6.64 11.26 -23.72
C VAL A 455 7.75 11.01 -24.74
N LEU A 456 8.99 11.36 -24.38
CA LEU A 456 10.17 11.09 -25.20
C LEU A 456 10.62 9.64 -24.96
N VAL A 457 10.97 8.91 -26.01
CA VAL A 457 11.30 7.49 -25.93
C VAL A 457 12.56 7.18 -26.73
N SER A 458 13.44 6.34 -26.18
CA SER A 458 14.61 5.82 -26.91
C SER A 458 14.86 4.36 -26.55
N PHE A 459 15.14 3.53 -27.55
CA PHE A 459 15.69 2.19 -27.33
C PHE A 459 17.17 2.25 -26.94
N VAL A 460 17.58 1.38 -26.02
CA VAL A 460 18.95 1.21 -25.54
C VAL A 460 19.34 -0.26 -25.70
N PRO A 461 19.86 -0.68 -26.87
CA PRO A 461 20.23 -2.05 -27.13
C PRO A 461 21.49 -2.47 -26.37
N ALA A 462 21.49 -3.67 -25.77
CA ALA A 462 22.61 -4.21 -25.02
C ALA A 462 23.82 -4.61 -25.92
N ARG A 463 23.56 -4.93 -27.20
CA ARG A 463 24.57 -5.38 -28.18
C ARG A 463 24.41 -4.68 -29.53
N GLU A 464 25.52 -4.60 -30.27
CA GLU A 464 25.56 -3.91 -31.58
C GLU A 464 24.68 -4.59 -32.64
N HIS A 465 24.55 -5.91 -32.65
CA HIS A 465 23.69 -6.57 -33.64
C HIS A 465 22.20 -6.32 -33.39
N ILE A 466 21.78 -6.13 -32.13
CA ILE A 466 20.41 -5.72 -31.78
C ILE A 466 20.18 -4.30 -32.31
N ALA A 467 21.14 -3.39 -32.07
CA ALA A 467 21.09 -2.03 -32.60
C ALA A 467 20.93 -2.03 -34.12
N ALA A 468 21.75 -2.81 -34.83
CA ALA A 468 21.68 -2.93 -36.28
C ALA A 468 20.33 -3.50 -36.77
N ALA A 469 19.76 -4.48 -36.07
CA ALA A 469 18.46 -5.06 -36.42
C ALA A 469 17.31 -4.04 -36.28
N LEU A 470 17.29 -3.28 -35.18
CA LEU A 470 16.29 -2.23 -34.96
C LEU A 470 16.43 -1.10 -35.99
N GLU A 471 17.66 -0.68 -36.31
CA GLU A 471 17.93 0.34 -37.33
C GLU A 471 17.53 -0.11 -38.74
N GLN A 472 17.76 -1.38 -39.10
CA GLN A 472 17.30 -1.95 -40.37
C GLN A 472 15.77 -1.91 -40.50
N ALA A 473 15.05 -2.03 -39.39
CA ALA A 473 13.59 -1.84 -39.33
C ALA A 473 13.17 -0.34 -39.34
N GLY A 474 14.13 0.58 -39.42
CA GLY A 474 13.90 2.02 -39.41
C GLY A 474 13.50 2.57 -38.04
N LEU A 475 13.99 1.95 -36.95
CA LEU A 475 13.77 2.39 -35.58
C LEU A 475 14.99 3.15 -35.06
N ALA A 476 14.75 4.22 -34.32
CA ALA A 476 15.82 4.99 -33.68
C ALA A 476 16.31 4.30 -32.42
N VAL A 477 17.64 4.23 -32.26
CA VAL A 477 18.31 3.62 -31.10
C VAL A 477 19.40 4.53 -30.56
N THR A 478 19.71 4.38 -29.27
CA THR A 478 20.82 5.08 -28.62
C THR A 478 21.93 4.09 -28.30
N ARG A 479 23.12 4.33 -28.85
CA ARG A 479 24.35 3.65 -28.46
C ARG A 479 25.00 4.36 -27.26
N PRO A 480 25.74 3.64 -26.40
CA PRO A 480 26.59 4.28 -25.40
C PRO A 480 27.50 5.33 -26.05
N GLY A 481 27.53 6.55 -25.51
CA GLY A 481 28.17 7.71 -26.17
C GLY A 481 28.43 8.88 -25.22
N GLU A 482 28.20 10.11 -25.68
CA GLU A 482 28.44 11.36 -24.91
C GLU A 482 27.58 11.47 -23.63
N VAL A 483 26.36 10.92 -23.66
CA VAL A 483 25.52 10.75 -22.46
C VAL A 483 25.79 9.36 -21.91
N ALA A 484 26.24 9.29 -20.66
CA ALA A 484 26.42 7.98 -20.02
C ALA A 484 25.07 7.48 -19.51
N ILE A 485 24.70 6.28 -19.97
CA ILE A 485 23.50 5.58 -19.53
C ILE A 485 23.92 4.63 -18.42
N ALA A 486 23.25 4.72 -17.27
CA ALA A 486 23.55 3.97 -16.07
C ALA A 486 22.27 3.30 -15.52
N SER A 487 22.43 2.43 -14.52
CA SER A 487 21.28 1.74 -13.93
C SER A 487 20.51 2.60 -12.93
N SER A 488 19.24 2.27 -12.70
CA SER A 488 18.45 2.84 -11.60
C SER A 488 19.10 2.65 -10.22
N ALA A 489 19.81 1.53 -10.01
CA ALA A 489 20.56 1.27 -8.79
C ALA A 489 21.73 2.26 -8.62
N GLU A 490 22.43 2.57 -9.71
CA GLU A 490 23.51 3.56 -9.71
C GLU A 490 22.98 4.97 -9.38
N LEU A 491 21.80 5.33 -9.87
CA LEU A 491 21.13 6.57 -9.46
C LEU A 491 20.82 6.56 -7.95
N GLY A 492 20.36 5.44 -7.41
CA GLY A 492 20.12 5.27 -5.98
C GLY A 492 21.39 5.47 -5.13
N GLU A 493 22.51 4.89 -5.56
CA GLU A 493 23.82 5.12 -4.92
C GLU A 493 24.24 6.59 -4.99
N ARG A 494 24.02 7.25 -6.13
CA ARG A 494 24.33 8.67 -6.31
C ARG A 494 23.47 9.57 -5.42
N MET A 495 22.20 9.20 -5.22
CA MET A 495 21.26 9.94 -4.38
C MET A 495 21.47 9.71 -2.88
N ALA A 496 22.08 8.59 -2.47
CA ALA A 496 22.27 8.23 -1.06
C ALA A 496 22.87 9.38 -0.21
N ALA A 497 23.82 10.13 -0.78
CA ALA A 497 24.47 11.24 -0.09
C ALA A 497 23.60 12.51 0.07
N VAL A 498 22.45 12.61 -0.61
CA VAL A 498 21.58 13.80 -0.56
C VAL A 498 20.95 13.93 0.82
N GLY A 499 21.33 14.98 1.56
CA GLY A 499 20.91 15.20 2.95
C GLY A 499 21.78 14.46 3.98
N ALA A 500 22.86 13.80 3.57
CA ALA A 500 23.79 13.17 4.51
C ALA A 500 24.51 14.24 5.34
N ASN A 501 24.54 14.06 6.66
CA ASN A 501 25.15 15.00 7.59
C ASN A 501 25.69 14.27 8.82
N ALA A 502 27.00 14.02 8.81
CA ALA A 502 27.68 13.27 9.87
C ALA A 502 27.62 13.95 11.24
N ARG A 503 27.49 15.28 11.31
CA ARG A 503 27.39 16.03 12.58
C ARG A 503 26.03 15.84 13.26
N LEU A 504 24.97 15.65 12.46
CA LEU A 504 23.62 15.36 12.94
C LEU A 504 23.31 13.85 12.99
N GLY A 505 24.22 13.00 12.52
CA GLY A 505 24.00 11.54 12.44
C GLY A 505 23.00 11.14 11.36
N LEU A 506 22.85 11.95 10.31
CA LEU A 506 21.90 11.70 9.23
C LEU A 506 22.59 11.03 8.04
N SER A 507 22.05 9.90 7.57
CA SER A 507 22.62 9.14 6.45
C SER A 507 22.29 9.71 5.06
N GLY A 508 21.29 10.58 4.95
CA GLY A 508 20.79 11.11 3.67
C GLY A 508 19.63 10.30 3.09
N HIS A 509 19.58 10.17 1.76
CA HIS A 509 18.49 9.50 1.06
C HIS A 509 18.46 8.01 1.44
N PRO A 510 17.31 7.47 1.87
CA PRO A 510 17.22 6.06 2.22
C PRO A 510 17.51 5.16 0.99
N PRO A 511 18.00 3.93 1.16
CA PRO A 511 18.29 3.00 0.07
C PRO A 511 16.97 2.45 -0.50
N LEU A 512 16.28 3.30 -1.27
CA LEU A 512 15.04 2.99 -1.96
C LEU A 512 15.33 2.84 -3.45
N ARG A 513 14.55 1.99 -4.09
CA ARG A 513 14.58 1.81 -5.54
C ARG A 513 14.19 3.12 -6.22
N MET A 514 14.91 3.48 -7.29
CA MET A 514 14.57 4.64 -8.11
C MET A 514 13.45 4.27 -9.09
N GLU A 515 12.27 4.85 -8.88
CA GLU A 515 11.09 4.63 -9.72
C GLU A 515 11.13 5.48 -11.01
N THR A 516 10.22 5.20 -11.94
CA THR A 516 10.24 5.76 -13.29
C THR A 516 10.12 7.29 -13.31
N MET A 517 9.38 7.94 -12.39
CA MET A 517 9.28 9.41 -12.41
C MET A 517 10.62 10.09 -12.12
N VAL A 518 11.48 9.41 -11.34
CA VAL A 518 12.83 9.87 -11.02
C VAL A 518 13.77 9.58 -12.20
N THR A 519 13.77 8.36 -12.74
CA THR A 519 14.67 8.00 -13.86
C THR A 519 14.28 8.65 -15.19
N ALA A 520 13.04 9.14 -15.34
CA ALA A 520 12.57 9.76 -16.58
C ALA A 520 13.10 11.19 -16.85
N ARG A 521 14.26 11.51 -16.29
CA ARG A 521 14.95 12.80 -16.39
C ARG A 521 16.39 12.60 -16.84
N LEU A 522 16.92 13.63 -17.47
CA LEU A 522 18.35 13.76 -17.67
C LEU A 522 19.00 14.41 -16.45
N TYR A 523 20.21 13.99 -16.14
CA TYR A 523 20.96 14.46 -14.99
C TYR A 523 22.28 15.10 -15.41
N ARG A 524 22.70 16.13 -14.67
CA ARG A 524 24.02 16.74 -14.79
C ARG A 524 24.83 16.45 -13.54
N GLN A 525 26.08 16.04 -13.74
CA GLN A 525 27.04 15.85 -12.65
C GLN A 525 28.46 16.17 -13.16
N GLY A 526 29.12 17.16 -12.57
CA GLY A 526 30.49 17.53 -12.97
C GLY A 526 30.63 17.92 -14.45
N GLY A 527 29.57 18.47 -15.06
CA GLY A 527 29.53 18.82 -16.50
C GLY A 527 29.21 17.64 -17.44
N GLN A 528 29.09 16.41 -16.94
CA GLN A 528 28.68 15.24 -17.70
C GLN A 528 27.16 15.08 -17.69
N ALA A 529 26.58 14.71 -18.83
CA ALA A 529 25.18 14.33 -18.96
C ALA A 529 25.01 12.84 -18.66
N LEU A 530 24.03 12.52 -17.82
CA LEU A 530 23.69 11.17 -17.38
C LEU A 530 22.21 10.89 -17.66
N ALA A 531 21.91 9.64 -18.00
CA ALA A 531 20.54 9.13 -18.08
C ALA A 531 20.48 7.76 -17.41
N PHE A 532 19.33 7.39 -16.88
CA PHE A 532 19.18 6.15 -16.11
C PHE A 532 18.02 5.35 -16.68
N LEU A 533 18.18 4.03 -16.80
CA LEU A 533 17.04 3.23 -17.25
C LEU A 533 16.04 3.06 -16.09
N PRO A 534 14.75 2.90 -16.38
CA PRO A 534 13.73 2.71 -15.36
C PRO A 534 13.88 1.34 -14.71
N ALA A 535 13.85 1.29 -13.38
CA ALA A 535 14.08 0.06 -12.66
C ALA A 535 13.13 -1.07 -13.08
N VAL A 536 11.86 -0.75 -13.41
CA VAL A 536 10.84 -1.70 -13.88
C VAL A 536 11.17 -2.37 -15.22
N LEU A 537 12.10 -1.79 -16.00
CA LEU A 537 12.55 -2.32 -17.29
C LEU A 537 13.96 -2.96 -17.22
N GLU A 538 14.69 -2.77 -16.12
CA GLU A 538 16.11 -3.19 -15.96
C GLU A 538 16.31 -4.56 -15.29
N GLU A 539 15.26 -5.22 -14.83
CA GLU A 539 15.40 -6.27 -13.81
C GLU A 539 16.23 -7.47 -14.31
N SER A 540 17.43 -7.64 -13.75
CA SER A 540 18.38 -8.67 -14.20
C SER A 540 18.38 -9.94 -13.34
N THR A 541 17.68 -9.94 -12.20
CA THR A 541 17.69 -11.04 -11.21
C THR A 541 16.40 -11.85 -11.18
N TYR A 542 15.33 -11.42 -11.85
CA TYR A 542 14.03 -12.07 -11.84
C TYR A 542 13.50 -12.26 -13.27
N TYR A 543 12.91 -13.41 -13.57
CA TYR A 543 12.58 -13.86 -14.94
C TYR A 543 11.44 -13.10 -15.63
N LEU A 544 10.74 -12.19 -14.97
CA LEU A 544 9.60 -11.51 -15.60
C LEU A 544 10.05 -10.54 -16.69
N SER A 545 11.20 -9.89 -16.53
CA SER A 545 11.81 -9.05 -17.56
C SER A 545 12.26 -9.84 -18.79
N ASP A 546 12.41 -11.16 -18.66
CA ASP A 546 12.75 -12.05 -19.77
C ASP A 546 11.57 -12.29 -20.73
N ASP A 547 10.33 -11.97 -20.35
CA ASP A 547 9.18 -12.06 -21.24
C ASP A 547 9.03 -10.78 -22.10
N PRO A 548 9.29 -10.83 -23.43
CA PRO A 548 9.26 -9.63 -24.27
C PRO A 548 7.89 -8.95 -24.32
N GLU A 549 6.81 -9.72 -24.25
CA GLU A 549 5.45 -9.16 -24.26
C GLU A 549 5.11 -8.48 -22.94
N LEU A 550 5.65 -8.97 -21.81
CA LEU A 550 5.50 -8.32 -20.52
C LEU A 550 6.28 -7.01 -20.44
N LEU A 551 7.47 -6.95 -21.06
CA LEU A 551 8.24 -5.71 -21.21
C LEU A 551 7.47 -4.69 -22.05
N VAL A 552 6.88 -5.10 -23.18
CA VAL A 552 6.01 -4.24 -24.00
C VAL A 552 4.88 -3.67 -23.13
N ASP A 553 4.16 -4.53 -22.41
CA ASP A 553 3.12 -4.13 -21.47
C ASP A 553 3.65 -3.12 -20.41
N ALA A 554 4.84 -3.34 -19.86
CA ALA A 554 5.46 -2.43 -18.91
C ALA A 554 5.72 -1.05 -19.54
N VAL A 555 6.30 -1.00 -20.74
CA VAL A 555 6.55 0.24 -21.49
C VAL A 555 5.25 1.04 -21.69
N GLU A 556 4.14 0.41 -22.12
CA GLU A 556 2.89 1.15 -22.30
C GLU A 556 2.32 1.66 -20.98
N SER A 557 2.54 0.91 -19.89
CA SER A 557 2.17 1.35 -18.54
C SER A 557 2.93 2.61 -18.19
N GLU A 558 4.26 2.59 -18.32
CA GLU A 558 5.12 3.69 -17.95
C GLU A 558 4.86 4.94 -18.80
N ILE A 559 4.62 4.80 -20.10
CA ILE A 559 4.21 5.93 -20.97
C ILE A 559 2.90 6.56 -20.46
N SER A 560 1.91 5.74 -20.13
CA SER A 560 0.63 6.22 -19.59
C SER A 560 0.79 6.87 -18.21
N GLN A 561 1.70 6.35 -17.38
CA GLN A 561 2.01 6.87 -16.06
C GLN A 561 2.67 8.25 -16.14
N LEU A 562 3.73 8.35 -16.94
CA LEU A 562 4.45 9.59 -17.21
C LEU A 562 3.47 10.63 -17.77
N GLN A 563 2.72 10.31 -18.82
CA GLN A 563 1.78 11.26 -19.41
C GLN A 563 0.74 11.79 -18.42
N ARG A 564 0.21 10.97 -17.51
CA ARG A 564 -0.86 11.40 -16.58
C ARG A 564 -0.37 12.14 -15.36
N HIS A 565 0.84 11.86 -14.91
CA HIS A 565 1.33 12.28 -13.60
C HIS A 565 2.57 13.17 -13.66
N TRP A 566 3.13 13.40 -14.84
CA TRP A 566 4.27 14.28 -15.01
C TRP A 566 4.02 15.67 -14.45
N ARG A 567 5.07 16.21 -13.84
CA ARG A 567 5.14 17.56 -13.30
C ARG A 567 6.57 18.05 -13.47
N GLY A 568 6.72 19.27 -13.98
CA GLY A 568 8.01 19.91 -14.21
C GLY A 568 8.12 20.50 -15.62
N VAL A 569 9.25 21.15 -15.86
CA VAL A 569 9.58 21.73 -17.16
C VAL A 569 10.27 20.68 -18.03
N GLY A 570 9.90 20.61 -19.30
CA GLY A 570 10.41 19.61 -20.24
C GLY A 570 9.62 18.30 -20.20
N ALA A 571 9.75 17.52 -21.26
CA ALA A 571 9.06 16.25 -21.41
C ALA A 571 9.78 15.13 -20.64
N PRO A 572 9.04 14.13 -20.11
CA PRO A 572 9.62 12.93 -19.55
C PRO A 572 10.32 12.08 -20.61
N LEU A 573 11.44 11.46 -20.23
CA LEU A 573 12.22 10.57 -21.09
C LEU A 573 12.14 9.12 -20.61
N LEU A 574 11.62 8.22 -21.42
CA LEU A 574 11.63 6.78 -21.15
C LEU A 574 12.72 6.08 -21.97
N LEU A 575 13.70 5.49 -21.29
CA LEU A 575 14.69 4.61 -21.91
C LEU A 575 14.21 3.16 -21.87
N ILE A 576 14.19 2.49 -23.02
CA ILE A 576 13.76 1.10 -23.15
C ILE A 576 14.99 0.22 -23.38
N PRO A 577 15.47 -0.53 -22.36
CA PRO A 577 16.56 -1.48 -22.55
C PRO A 577 16.10 -2.64 -23.44
N VAL A 578 16.98 -3.08 -24.33
CA VAL A 578 16.76 -4.27 -25.18
C VAL A 578 17.90 -5.25 -24.97
N GLU A 579 17.66 -6.19 -24.06
CA GLU A 579 18.60 -7.25 -23.68
C GLU A 579 18.65 -8.40 -24.70
N GLU A 580 19.77 -9.10 -24.72
CA GLU A 580 20.06 -10.19 -25.66
C GLU A 580 19.01 -11.30 -25.64
N GLY A 581 18.73 -11.86 -24.46
CA GLY A 581 17.82 -13.00 -24.29
C GLY A 581 16.41 -12.70 -24.79
N PRO A 582 15.75 -11.64 -24.27
CA PRO A 582 14.41 -11.24 -24.73
C PRO A 582 14.36 -11.00 -26.23
N PHE A 583 15.36 -10.30 -26.79
CA PHE A 583 15.40 -9.98 -28.20
C PHE A 583 15.54 -11.23 -29.07
N GLN A 584 16.44 -12.17 -28.73
CA GLN A 584 16.60 -13.42 -29.47
C GLN A 584 15.33 -14.27 -29.48
N ARG A 585 14.59 -14.32 -28.36
CA ARG A 585 13.35 -15.10 -28.24
C ARG A 585 12.23 -14.56 -29.13
N ASN A 586 12.03 -13.24 -29.13
CA ASN A 586 10.95 -12.63 -29.90
C ASN A 586 11.32 -11.22 -30.39
N PRO A 587 12.11 -11.12 -31.49
CA PRO A 587 12.44 -9.83 -32.10
C PRO A 587 11.19 -9.05 -32.51
N ASP A 588 10.16 -9.77 -32.98
CA ASP A 588 8.92 -9.17 -33.49
C ASP A 588 8.19 -8.34 -32.43
N SER A 589 8.23 -8.71 -31.16
CA SER A 589 7.64 -7.91 -30.08
C SER A 589 8.28 -6.51 -29.98
N PHE A 590 9.61 -6.42 -30.07
CA PHE A 590 10.33 -5.14 -30.06
C PHE A 590 10.10 -4.34 -31.34
N LEU A 591 10.05 -5.01 -32.50
CA LEU A 591 9.75 -4.37 -33.77
C LEU A 591 8.33 -3.79 -33.79
N ARG A 592 7.31 -4.55 -33.33
CA ARG A 592 5.93 -4.07 -33.19
C ARG A 592 5.84 -2.88 -32.25
N LEU A 593 6.49 -2.95 -31.09
CA LEU A 593 6.55 -1.81 -30.16
C LEU A 593 7.19 -0.59 -30.82
N GLY A 594 8.31 -0.77 -31.52
CA GLY A 594 8.99 0.30 -32.24
C GLY A 594 8.10 0.94 -33.32
N GLU A 595 7.35 0.14 -34.07
CA GLU A 595 6.40 0.64 -35.07
C GLU A 595 5.26 1.45 -34.43
N GLN A 596 4.71 0.97 -33.31
CA GLN A 596 3.70 1.69 -32.54
C GLN A 596 4.24 3.03 -32.02
N LEU A 597 5.45 3.03 -31.46
CA LEU A 597 6.09 4.26 -30.98
C LEU A 597 6.40 5.24 -32.12
N ARG A 598 6.86 4.73 -33.28
CA ARG A 598 7.14 5.53 -34.48
C ARG A 598 5.89 6.19 -35.07
N SER A 599 4.70 5.64 -34.80
CA SER A 599 3.43 6.27 -35.22
C SER A 599 3.17 7.62 -34.56
N GLY A 600 3.88 7.93 -33.46
CA GLY A 600 3.75 9.17 -32.70
C GLY A 600 2.61 9.16 -31.68
N LEU A 601 1.81 8.10 -31.61
CA LEU A 601 0.71 7.97 -30.67
C LEU A 601 0.61 6.55 -30.10
N MET A 602 0.69 6.41 -28.77
CA MET A 602 0.53 5.14 -28.08
C MET A 602 -0.65 5.23 -27.10
N HIS A 603 -1.74 4.50 -27.37
CA HIS A 603 -2.94 4.49 -26.52
C HIS A 603 -3.51 5.89 -26.18
N GLY A 604 -3.41 6.83 -27.13
CA GLY A 604 -3.85 8.22 -26.96
C GLY A 604 -2.82 9.15 -26.31
N VAL A 605 -1.63 8.65 -25.98
CA VAL A 605 -0.49 9.44 -25.50
C VAL A 605 0.42 9.79 -26.67
N ALA A 606 0.75 11.07 -26.85
CA ALA A 606 1.74 11.48 -27.84
C ALA A 606 3.13 11.01 -27.41
N VAL A 607 3.86 10.41 -28.35
CA VAL A 607 5.20 9.86 -28.10
C VAL A 607 6.18 10.29 -29.18
N GLN A 608 7.43 10.54 -28.80
CA GLN A 608 8.51 10.81 -29.76
C GLN A 608 9.63 9.78 -29.60
N LEU A 609 9.74 8.86 -30.57
CA LEU A 609 10.86 7.93 -30.66
C LEU A 609 12.02 8.58 -31.44
N ALA A 610 13.16 8.80 -30.78
CA ALA A 610 14.38 9.30 -31.44
C ALA A 610 15.64 8.89 -30.66
N PRO A 611 16.85 9.03 -31.25
CA PRO A 611 18.09 8.84 -30.50
C PRO A 611 18.19 9.88 -29.37
N LEU A 612 18.78 9.49 -28.25
CA LEU A 612 18.82 10.28 -27.02
C LEU A 612 19.37 11.69 -27.24
N ARG A 613 20.40 11.83 -28.08
CA ARG A 613 21.02 13.12 -28.43
C ARG A 613 20.01 14.15 -28.96
N GLU A 614 19.03 13.71 -29.74
CA GLU A 614 18.01 14.59 -30.32
C GLU A 614 16.91 14.95 -29.31
N LEU A 615 16.72 14.12 -28.29
CA LEU A 615 15.70 14.30 -27.24
C LEU A 615 16.16 15.26 -26.12
N MET A 616 17.47 15.47 -25.97
CA MET A 616 18.07 16.20 -24.85
C MET A 616 17.55 17.63 -24.64
N GLU A 617 17.25 18.35 -25.73
CA GLU A 617 16.77 19.74 -25.66
C GLU A 617 15.33 19.84 -25.16
N GLN A 618 14.56 18.76 -25.33
CA GLN A 618 13.15 18.68 -24.94
C GLN A 618 12.96 18.03 -23.57
N ALA A 619 13.92 17.22 -23.14
CA ALA A 619 13.84 16.45 -21.90
C ALA A 619 13.92 17.33 -20.65
N SER A 620 13.31 16.87 -19.56
CA SER A 620 13.49 17.46 -18.23
C SER A 620 14.89 17.16 -17.68
N TRP A 621 15.47 18.17 -17.01
CA TRP A 621 16.80 18.10 -16.41
C TRP A 621 16.77 18.21 -14.88
N ALA A 622 17.71 17.54 -14.22
CA ALA A 622 17.99 17.65 -12.79
C ALA A 622 19.51 17.64 -12.52
N GLU A 623 19.91 18.13 -11.35
CA GLU A 623 21.31 18.15 -10.90
C GLU A 623 21.58 17.02 -9.91
N LEU A 624 22.75 16.37 -10.01
CA LEU A 624 23.23 15.39 -9.03
C LEU A 624 24.35 15.97 -8.15
N PRO A 625 24.51 15.47 -6.90
CA PRO A 625 25.61 15.90 -6.03
C PRO A 625 26.99 15.59 -6.62
N GLU A 626 27.95 16.51 -6.50
CA GLU A 626 29.30 16.35 -7.07
C GLU A 626 30.11 15.16 -6.50
N HIS A 627 29.85 14.74 -5.26
CA HIS A 627 30.67 13.75 -4.55
C HIS A 627 30.16 12.29 -4.64
N ALA A 628 29.13 12.02 -5.43
CA ALA A 628 28.54 10.70 -5.50
C ALA A 628 29.11 9.90 -6.68
N THR A 629 30.15 9.10 -6.41
CA THR A 629 30.67 8.10 -7.36
C THR A 629 30.22 6.70 -6.92
N PRO A 630 29.57 5.93 -7.80
CA PRO A 630 29.09 4.59 -7.48
C PRO A 630 30.26 3.63 -7.23
N GLN A 631 30.05 2.65 -6.36
CA GLN A 631 31.00 1.56 -6.19
C GLN A 631 30.77 0.58 -7.33
N GLY A 632 31.53 0.74 -8.42
CA GLY A 632 31.30 0.00 -9.67
C GLY A 632 31.06 -1.49 -9.46
N SER A 633 29.82 -1.93 -9.72
CA SER A 633 29.47 -3.34 -9.78
C SER A 633 30.06 -3.93 -11.06
N ARG A 634 31.07 -4.78 -10.94
CA ARG A 634 31.56 -5.56 -12.08
C ARG A 634 30.54 -6.65 -12.43
N PRO A 635 30.12 -6.81 -13.70
CA PRO A 635 29.36 -7.97 -14.09
C PRO A 635 30.18 -9.23 -13.81
N ALA A 636 29.56 -10.21 -13.14
CA ALA A 636 30.18 -11.49 -12.89
C ALA A 636 30.46 -12.20 -14.23
N PRO A 637 31.63 -12.84 -14.40
CA PRO A 637 31.90 -13.63 -15.60
C PRO A 637 30.91 -14.78 -15.73
N SER A 638 30.55 -15.14 -16.96
CA SER A 638 29.67 -16.30 -17.22
C SER A 638 30.29 -17.57 -16.66
N ALA A 639 29.65 -18.19 -15.67
CA ALA A 639 30.08 -19.47 -15.13
C ALA A 639 30.04 -20.57 -16.21
N PRO A 640 31.04 -21.47 -16.27
CA PRO A 640 31.07 -22.57 -17.21
C PRO A 640 29.89 -23.53 -16.98
N ALA A 641 29.44 -24.21 -18.03
CA ALA A 641 28.39 -25.24 -17.93
C ALA A 641 28.95 -26.50 -17.26
N LEU A 642 28.26 -26.96 -16.22
CA LEU A 642 28.61 -28.13 -15.41
C LEU A 642 27.72 -29.34 -15.72
N LEU A 643 26.46 -29.10 -16.11
CA LEU A 643 25.50 -30.15 -16.45
C LEU A 643 25.51 -30.48 -17.94
N GLN A 644 25.05 -31.69 -18.28
CA GLN A 644 24.89 -32.09 -19.68
C GLN A 644 23.90 -31.16 -20.41
N ALA A 645 24.22 -30.88 -21.68
CA ALA A 645 23.30 -30.18 -22.57
C ALA A 645 22.01 -31.01 -22.73
N SER A 646 20.88 -30.30 -22.73
CA SER A 646 19.59 -30.95 -22.85
C SER A 646 19.32 -31.31 -24.30
N THR A 647 18.94 -32.56 -24.52
CA THR A 647 18.53 -33.08 -25.83
C THR A 647 17.13 -33.69 -25.80
N GLU A 648 16.53 -33.80 -24.61
CA GLU A 648 15.19 -34.35 -24.39
C GLU A 648 14.27 -33.29 -23.76
N GLN A 649 13.02 -33.24 -24.23
CA GLN A 649 12.02 -32.24 -23.82
C GLN A 649 10.75 -32.89 -23.23
N GLN A 650 10.74 -34.19 -23.01
CA GLN A 650 9.55 -34.84 -22.45
C GLN A 650 9.38 -34.47 -20.97
N PRO A 651 8.17 -34.06 -20.55
CA PRO A 651 7.88 -33.82 -19.14
C PRO A 651 7.86 -35.15 -18.38
N LEU A 652 8.22 -35.09 -17.10
CA LEU A 652 8.09 -36.23 -16.21
C LEU A 652 6.61 -36.56 -15.95
N THR A 653 6.31 -37.84 -15.83
CA THR A 653 5.04 -38.34 -15.34
C THR A 653 4.99 -38.26 -13.81
N ALA A 654 3.78 -38.23 -13.23
CA ALA A 654 3.61 -38.19 -11.78
C ALA A 654 4.27 -39.39 -11.07
N ALA A 655 4.30 -40.56 -11.72
CA ALA A 655 4.98 -41.75 -11.20
C ALA A 655 6.50 -41.59 -11.17
N GLU A 656 7.09 -40.96 -12.20
CA GLU A 656 8.53 -40.69 -12.24
C GLU A 656 8.95 -39.63 -11.21
N GLU A 657 8.17 -38.55 -11.06
CA GLU A 657 8.41 -37.54 -10.01
C GLU A 657 8.36 -38.17 -8.60
N GLN A 658 7.40 -39.07 -8.37
CA GLN A 658 7.29 -39.79 -7.11
C GLN A 658 8.44 -40.78 -6.88
N GLU A 659 8.90 -41.49 -7.93
CA GLU A 659 10.10 -42.34 -7.85
C GLU A 659 11.34 -41.53 -7.45
N LEU A 660 11.50 -40.32 -8.00
CA LEU A 660 12.57 -39.40 -7.63
C LEU A 660 12.45 -38.95 -6.16
N GLU A 661 11.25 -38.60 -5.71
CA GLU A 661 11.00 -38.22 -4.32
C GLU A 661 11.30 -39.35 -3.33
N GLU A 662 11.15 -40.62 -3.71
CA GLU A 662 11.46 -41.79 -2.87
C GLU A 662 12.92 -42.26 -2.98
N SER A 663 13.65 -41.86 -4.02
CA SER A 663 15.03 -42.29 -4.30
C SER A 663 16.04 -41.77 -3.28
N ALA A 664 17.15 -42.47 -3.04
CA ALA A 664 18.23 -42.01 -2.15
C ALA A 664 19.04 -40.83 -2.76
N VAL A 665 19.67 -40.01 -1.91
CA VAL A 665 20.44 -38.81 -2.33
C VAL A 665 21.55 -39.17 -3.33
N GLU A 666 22.23 -40.28 -3.13
CA GLU A 666 23.31 -40.76 -4.01
C GLU A 666 22.77 -41.09 -5.41
N ALA A 667 21.62 -41.76 -5.48
CA ALA A 667 20.97 -42.11 -6.74
C ALA A 667 20.48 -40.87 -7.50
N LEU A 668 19.92 -39.89 -6.79
CA LEU A 668 19.53 -38.60 -7.38
C LEU A 668 20.73 -37.85 -7.96
N THR A 669 21.83 -37.84 -7.23
CA THR A 669 23.07 -37.16 -7.65
C THR A 669 23.65 -37.83 -8.90
N GLU A 670 23.72 -39.17 -8.93
CA GLU A 670 24.19 -39.90 -10.12
C GLU A 670 23.29 -39.66 -11.34
N ARG A 671 21.97 -39.68 -11.16
CA ARG A 671 20.99 -39.41 -12.22
C ARG A 671 21.08 -37.99 -12.75
N LEU A 672 21.32 -37.00 -11.88
CA LEU A 672 21.49 -35.59 -12.27
C LEU A 672 22.65 -35.38 -13.24
N TRP A 673 23.80 -36.01 -12.98
CA TRP A 673 24.97 -35.88 -13.84
C TRP A 673 24.83 -36.55 -15.21
N GLN A 674 23.89 -37.48 -15.35
CA GLN A 674 23.62 -38.24 -16.58
C GLN A 674 22.41 -37.73 -17.36
N SER A 675 21.53 -36.94 -16.71
CA SER A 675 20.28 -36.48 -17.31
C SER A 675 20.52 -35.55 -18.50
N HIS A 676 19.72 -35.73 -19.55
CA HIS A 676 19.67 -34.88 -20.75
C HIS A 676 18.35 -34.10 -20.88
N SER A 677 17.54 -34.06 -19.82
CA SER A 677 16.27 -33.33 -19.78
C SER A 677 16.36 -32.17 -18.80
N LEU A 678 16.10 -30.94 -19.26
CA LEU A 678 16.05 -29.77 -18.36
C LEU A 678 15.00 -29.93 -17.24
N THR A 679 13.85 -30.52 -17.57
CA THR A 679 12.77 -30.77 -16.62
C THR A 679 13.20 -31.76 -15.54
N GLU A 680 13.86 -32.84 -15.93
CA GLU A 680 14.37 -33.83 -14.98
C GLU A 680 15.52 -33.28 -14.13
N GLN A 681 16.47 -32.56 -14.74
CA GLN A 681 17.57 -31.92 -14.02
C GLN A 681 17.03 -30.94 -12.95
N ALA A 682 15.96 -30.19 -13.25
CA ALA A 682 15.32 -29.28 -12.32
C ALA A 682 14.61 -30.00 -11.17
N GLU A 683 13.84 -31.06 -11.46
CA GLU A 683 13.18 -31.89 -10.44
C GLU A 683 14.21 -32.52 -9.49
N LEU A 684 15.28 -33.12 -10.05
CA LEU A 684 16.36 -33.72 -9.27
C LEU A 684 17.03 -32.71 -8.33
N LEU A 685 17.29 -31.49 -8.81
CA LEU A 685 17.88 -30.44 -7.98
C LEU A 685 16.93 -29.93 -6.90
N GLU A 686 15.63 -29.83 -7.17
CA GLU A 686 14.64 -29.46 -6.15
C GLU A 686 14.64 -30.49 -5.02
N GLN A 687 14.60 -31.80 -5.34
CA GLN A 687 14.69 -32.87 -4.35
C GLN A 687 16.01 -32.82 -3.56
N LEU A 688 17.13 -32.53 -4.21
CA LEU A 688 18.43 -32.38 -3.55
C LEU A 688 18.46 -31.17 -2.62
N VAL A 689 17.91 -30.02 -3.02
CA VAL A 689 17.80 -28.82 -2.19
C VAL A 689 16.92 -29.07 -0.98
N HIS A 690 15.78 -29.74 -1.14
CA HIS A 690 14.88 -30.08 -0.03
C HIS A 690 15.58 -30.93 1.04
N ARG A 691 16.53 -31.79 0.65
CA ARG A 691 17.20 -32.74 1.55
C ARG A 691 18.54 -32.27 2.09
N LEU A 692 19.29 -31.51 1.30
CA LEU A 692 20.67 -31.12 1.60
C LEU A 692 20.85 -29.60 1.82
N GLY A 693 19.92 -28.78 1.32
CA GLY A 693 20.06 -27.33 1.23
C GLY A 693 20.88 -26.86 0.03
N LEU A 694 20.91 -25.54 -0.20
CA LEU A 694 21.51 -24.91 -1.38
C LEU A 694 23.05 -24.98 -1.43
N GLU A 695 23.70 -25.05 -0.25
CA GLU A 695 25.15 -24.92 -0.07
C GLU A 695 25.87 -26.28 0.04
N ALA A 696 25.15 -27.38 -0.08
CA ALA A 696 25.75 -28.70 0.03
C ALA A 696 26.72 -28.97 -1.12
N GLU A 697 27.90 -29.53 -0.83
CA GLU A 697 28.84 -29.91 -1.87
C GLU A 697 28.45 -31.23 -2.54
N LEU A 698 28.21 -31.19 -3.85
CA LEU A 698 27.96 -32.36 -4.71
C LEU A 698 29.22 -32.66 -5.54
N SER A 699 29.69 -33.90 -5.45
CA SER A 699 30.82 -34.36 -6.27
C SER A 699 30.33 -34.78 -7.66
N GLY A 700 30.89 -34.18 -8.71
CA GLY A 700 30.51 -34.44 -10.10
C GLY A 700 31.70 -34.60 -11.06
N PRO A 701 31.43 -34.88 -12.35
CA PRO A 701 32.45 -35.11 -13.37
C PRO A 701 33.43 -33.94 -13.58
N GLY A 702 33.00 -32.71 -13.28
CA GLY A 702 33.78 -31.48 -13.41
C GLY A 702 34.38 -30.92 -12.12
N GLY A 703 34.22 -31.60 -10.98
CA GLY A 703 34.61 -31.11 -9.65
C GLY A 703 33.46 -31.05 -8.65
N SER A 704 33.65 -30.34 -7.53
CA SER A 704 32.60 -30.06 -6.55
C SER A 704 31.74 -28.89 -7.01
N ALA A 705 30.42 -29.01 -6.90
CA ALA A 705 29.46 -27.95 -7.22
C ALA A 705 28.34 -27.91 -6.16
N THR A 706 27.73 -26.75 -5.96
CA THR A 706 26.57 -26.62 -5.06
C THR A 706 25.25 -26.71 -5.83
N PRO A 707 24.17 -27.22 -5.23
CA PRO A 707 22.83 -27.15 -5.81
C PRO A 707 22.47 -25.74 -6.26
N GLN A 708 22.87 -24.70 -5.53
CA GLN A 708 22.69 -23.31 -5.96
C GLN A 708 23.33 -23.03 -7.32
N THR A 709 24.61 -23.36 -7.50
CA THR A 709 25.33 -23.09 -8.76
C THR A 709 24.71 -23.84 -9.93
N LEU A 710 24.27 -25.08 -9.70
CA LEU A 710 23.62 -25.92 -10.70
C LEU A 710 22.21 -25.41 -11.04
N LEU A 711 21.44 -24.96 -10.05
CA LEU A 711 20.13 -24.33 -10.27
C LEU A 711 20.27 -23.02 -11.04
N GLU A 712 21.25 -22.18 -10.72
CA GLU A 712 21.54 -20.94 -11.47
C GLU A 712 21.94 -21.22 -12.93
N GLU A 713 22.60 -22.35 -13.21
CA GLU A 713 22.87 -22.80 -14.58
C GLU A 713 21.58 -23.23 -15.30
N ILE A 714 20.78 -24.12 -14.69
CA ILE A 714 19.50 -24.58 -15.28
C ILE A 714 18.56 -23.40 -15.50
N TYR A 715 18.43 -22.51 -14.53
CA TYR A 715 17.61 -21.31 -14.62
C TYR A 715 17.98 -20.45 -15.84
N ARG A 716 19.28 -20.17 -16.06
CA ARG A 716 19.75 -19.43 -17.25
C ARG A 716 19.46 -20.16 -18.56
N ARG A 717 19.62 -21.47 -18.59
CA ARG A 717 19.33 -22.30 -19.78
C ARG A 717 17.84 -22.33 -20.08
N ALA A 718 17.00 -22.55 -19.07
CA ALA A 718 15.56 -22.56 -19.19
C ALA A 718 14.99 -21.21 -19.63
N LEU A 719 15.59 -20.10 -19.17
CA LEU A 719 15.30 -18.76 -19.69
C LEU A 719 15.61 -18.64 -21.18
N ALA A 720 16.78 -19.11 -21.62
CA ALA A 720 17.17 -19.08 -23.03
C ALA A 720 16.18 -19.89 -23.91
N ASP A 721 15.71 -21.03 -23.41
CA ASP A 721 14.77 -21.92 -24.11
C ASP A 721 13.28 -21.51 -23.93
N ALA A 722 12.99 -20.45 -23.16
CA ALA A 722 11.64 -20.04 -22.77
C ALA A 722 10.81 -21.15 -22.09
N ASN A 723 11.48 -22.05 -21.35
CA ASN A 723 10.82 -23.10 -20.58
C ASN A 723 10.36 -22.56 -19.22
N TRP A 724 9.22 -21.87 -19.21
CA TRP A 724 8.72 -21.14 -18.04
C TRP A 724 8.44 -22.00 -16.82
N ASN A 725 8.08 -23.27 -17.01
CA ASN A 725 7.84 -24.21 -15.93
C ASN A 725 9.13 -24.51 -15.16
N VAL A 726 10.21 -24.84 -15.88
CA VAL A 726 11.54 -25.04 -15.29
C VAL A 726 12.07 -23.74 -14.68
N VAL A 727 11.85 -22.59 -15.34
CA VAL A 727 12.22 -21.27 -14.80
C VAL A 727 11.56 -21.03 -13.44
N ARG A 728 10.24 -21.22 -13.32
CA ARG A 728 9.49 -21.05 -12.06
C ARG A 728 9.94 -22.04 -10.99
N ARG A 729 10.22 -23.28 -11.38
CA ARG A 729 10.71 -24.32 -10.46
C ARG A 729 12.05 -23.94 -9.87
N CYS A 730 13.04 -23.64 -10.72
CA CYS A 730 14.35 -23.19 -10.26
C CYS A 730 14.27 -21.89 -9.44
N ALA A 731 13.43 -20.93 -9.85
CA ALA A 731 13.22 -19.69 -9.10
C ALA A 731 12.63 -19.96 -7.70
N GLY A 732 11.69 -20.89 -7.59
CA GLY A 732 11.12 -21.36 -6.32
C GLY A 732 12.17 -22.01 -5.42
N SER A 733 12.96 -22.95 -5.95
CA SER A 733 14.02 -23.65 -5.20
C SER A 733 15.17 -22.72 -4.77
N LEU A 734 15.48 -21.69 -5.57
CA LEU A 734 16.45 -20.63 -5.23
C LEU A 734 15.89 -19.59 -4.25
N GLY A 735 14.58 -19.62 -3.96
CA GLY A 735 13.93 -18.64 -3.11
C GLY A 735 13.95 -17.22 -3.71
N LEU A 736 13.85 -17.09 -5.03
CA LEU A 736 13.87 -15.79 -5.69
C LEU A 736 12.68 -14.92 -5.24
N VAL A 737 12.96 -13.68 -4.87
CA VAL A 737 11.96 -12.71 -4.43
C VAL A 737 11.95 -11.53 -5.39
N HIS A 738 10.78 -11.26 -5.96
CA HIS A 738 10.63 -10.11 -6.83
C HIS A 738 10.79 -8.81 -6.02
N PRO A 739 11.64 -7.85 -6.44
CA PRO A 739 11.90 -6.64 -5.65
C PRO A 739 10.66 -5.76 -5.46
N GLN A 740 9.72 -5.77 -6.42
CA GLN A 740 8.51 -4.93 -6.41
C GLN A 740 7.30 -5.45 -5.61
N LEU A 741 7.38 -6.58 -4.89
CA LEU A 741 6.20 -7.08 -4.16
C LEU A 741 5.70 -6.06 -3.13
N GLU A 742 6.62 -5.38 -2.45
CA GLU A 742 6.33 -4.31 -1.50
C GLU A 742 5.57 -3.15 -2.15
N ASP A 743 5.98 -2.75 -3.37
CA ASP A 743 5.34 -1.67 -4.13
C ASP A 743 3.94 -2.06 -4.60
N ALA A 744 3.79 -3.27 -5.13
CA ALA A 744 2.52 -3.80 -5.60
C ALA A 744 1.50 -3.94 -4.46
N LEU A 745 1.92 -4.50 -3.32
CA LEU A 745 1.07 -4.57 -2.12
C LEU A 745 0.69 -3.17 -1.65
N THR A 746 1.66 -2.24 -1.60
CA THR A 746 1.41 -0.87 -1.16
C THR A 746 0.38 -0.17 -2.04
N ASP A 747 0.47 -0.30 -3.36
CA ASP A 747 -0.47 0.31 -4.30
C ASP A 747 -1.89 -0.25 -4.17
N LEU A 748 -2.04 -1.54 -3.88
CA LEU A 748 -3.33 -2.16 -3.57
C LEU A 748 -3.89 -1.67 -2.23
N LEU A 749 -3.07 -1.65 -1.18
CA LEU A 749 -3.46 -1.15 0.14
C LEU A 749 -3.89 0.31 0.09
N VAL A 750 -3.19 1.15 -0.66
CA VAL A 750 -3.51 2.57 -0.88
C VAL A 750 -4.91 2.76 -1.49
N ARG A 751 -5.35 1.81 -2.33
CA ARG A 751 -6.71 1.76 -2.89
C ARG A 751 -7.72 1.03 -2.00
N GLN A 752 -7.35 0.83 -0.73
CA GLN A 752 -8.15 0.15 0.29
C GLN A 752 -8.49 -1.30 -0.07
N LYS A 753 -7.56 -1.98 -0.75
CA LYS A 753 -7.63 -3.42 -1.02
C LYS A 753 -6.73 -4.15 -0.05
N GLN A 754 -7.19 -5.25 0.52
CA GLN A 754 -6.37 -6.18 1.28
C GLN A 754 -5.98 -7.35 0.39
N VAL A 755 -4.85 -8.00 0.68
CA VAL A 755 -4.40 -9.19 -0.05
C VAL A 755 -4.31 -10.35 0.91
N VAL A 756 -4.81 -11.51 0.51
CA VAL A 756 -4.58 -12.77 1.22
C VAL A 756 -3.67 -13.62 0.35
N VAL A 757 -2.55 -14.06 0.93
CA VAL A 757 -1.57 -14.92 0.26
C VAL A 757 -1.76 -16.37 0.67
N GLY A 758 -1.30 -17.28 -0.17
CA GLY A 758 -1.46 -18.70 0.07
C GLY A 758 -2.91 -19.15 0.00
N ARG A 759 -3.19 -20.20 0.74
CA ARG A 759 -4.48 -20.87 0.83
C ARG A 759 -5.17 -20.43 2.10
N ASN A 760 -6.42 -19.98 1.99
CA ASN A 760 -7.13 -19.32 3.10
C ASN A 760 -7.49 -20.28 4.25
N TYR A 761 -6.55 -20.54 5.16
CA TYR A 761 -6.78 -21.36 6.35
C TYR A 761 -6.80 -20.56 7.65
N THR A 762 -6.14 -19.39 7.69
CA THR A 762 -6.00 -18.59 8.91
C THR A 762 -6.01 -17.08 8.62
N SER A 763 -6.31 -16.26 9.63
CA SER A 763 -6.20 -14.80 9.56
C SER A 763 -4.75 -14.31 9.42
N GLU A 764 -3.76 -15.16 9.68
CA GLU A 764 -2.34 -14.82 9.60
C GLU A 764 -1.83 -14.68 8.15
N SER A 765 -2.61 -15.14 7.17
CA SER A 765 -2.34 -15.01 5.73
C SER A 765 -2.72 -13.64 5.13
N LEU A 766 -3.31 -12.76 5.93
CA LEU A 766 -3.82 -11.45 5.51
C LEU A 766 -2.75 -10.36 5.52
N LEU A 767 -2.39 -9.88 4.33
CA LEU A 767 -1.60 -8.66 4.12
C LEU A 767 -2.52 -7.43 4.15
N SER A 768 -2.63 -6.81 5.33
CA SER A 768 -3.40 -5.58 5.56
C SER A 768 -2.54 -4.35 5.85
N GLN A 769 -1.21 -4.52 5.90
CA GLN A 769 -0.23 -3.47 6.18
C GLN A 769 0.93 -3.55 5.17
N PRO A 770 1.59 -2.42 4.84
CA PRO A 770 2.79 -2.43 4.01
C PRO A 770 3.84 -3.35 4.63
N THR A 771 4.46 -4.20 3.83
CA THR A 771 5.42 -5.21 4.26
C THR A 771 6.51 -5.33 3.20
N GLY A 772 7.74 -5.60 3.60
CA GLY A 772 8.86 -5.72 2.68
C GLY A 772 8.74 -6.96 1.78
N SER A 773 9.32 -6.92 0.58
CA SER A 773 9.19 -7.99 -0.42
C SER A 773 9.62 -9.37 0.11
N LEU A 774 10.71 -9.43 0.88
CA LEU A 774 11.18 -10.68 1.53
C LEU A 774 10.13 -11.26 2.50
N ALA A 775 9.49 -10.41 3.30
CA ALA A 775 8.47 -10.85 4.25
C ALA A 775 7.17 -11.26 3.54
N ILE A 776 6.79 -10.59 2.44
CA ILE A 776 5.67 -11.01 1.58
C ILE A 776 5.95 -12.41 1.00
N ALA A 777 7.14 -12.64 0.44
CA ALA A 777 7.51 -13.93 -0.12
C ALA A 777 7.55 -15.04 0.95
N ALA A 778 8.07 -14.75 2.15
CA ALA A 778 8.04 -15.68 3.27
C ALA A 778 6.60 -16.02 3.71
N MET A 779 5.68 -15.06 3.68
CA MET A 779 4.26 -15.34 3.93
C MET A 779 3.63 -16.18 2.83
N ILE A 780 3.94 -15.91 1.55
CA ILE A 780 3.49 -16.76 0.43
C ILE A 780 3.97 -18.19 0.65
N GLN A 781 5.26 -18.41 0.91
CA GLN A 781 5.84 -19.73 1.14
C GLN A 781 5.18 -20.44 2.32
N ARG A 782 4.99 -19.74 3.44
CA ARG A 782 4.41 -20.31 4.67
C ARG A 782 2.95 -20.75 4.53
N TYR A 783 2.16 -20.08 3.69
CA TYR A 783 0.72 -20.34 3.56
C TYR A 783 0.32 -21.02 2.24
N SER A 784 1.29 -21.37 1.38
CA SER A 784 1.07 -22.10 0.11
C SER A 784 1.48 -23.57 0.24
N GLY A 785 1.40 -24.36 -0.84
CA GLY A 785 1.90 -25.73 -0.88
C GLY A 785 3.42 -25.81 -0.92
N GLU A 786 3.94 -27.05 -0.98
CA GLU A 786 5.39 -27.33 -1.02
C GLU A 786 6.03 -27.06 -2.39
N ASP A 787 5.22 -26.92 -3.45
CA ASP A 787 5.68 -26.64 -4.81
C ASP A 787 6.13 -25.17 -4.96
N GLY A 788 7.43 -24.97 -5.19
CA GLY A 788 8.02 -23.65 -5.35
C GLY A 788 7.44 -22.82 -6.51
N ARG A 789 6.83 -23.48 -7.51
CA ARG A 789 6.19 -22.81 -8.65
C ARG A 789 4.92 -22.08 -8.23
N GLU A 790 4.17 -22.59 -7.26
CA GLU A 790 3.01 -21.90 -6.70
C GLU A 790 3.41 -20.56 -6.08
N TRP A 791 4.55 -20.52 -5.39
CA TRP A 791 5.04 -19.30 -4.75
C TRP A 791 5.38 -18.24 -5.79
N MET A 792 6.01 -18.66 -6.90
CA MET A 792 6.34 -17.79 -8.02
C MET A 792 5.07 -17.25 -8.69
N LEU A 793 4.09 -18.11 -8.96
CA LEU A 793 2.81 -17.70 -9.54
C LEU A 793 2.06 -16.72 -8.65
N GLN A 794 2.07 -16.89 -7.33
CA GLN A 794 1.45 -15.90 -6.43
C GLN A 794 2.17 -14.55 -6.42
N GLN A 795 3.51 -14.54 -6.51
CA GLN A 795 4.27 -13.31 -6.72
C GLN A 795 3.86 -12.63 -8.03
N GLU A 796 3.76 -13.39 -9.14
CA GLU A 796 3.28 -12.90 -10.44
C GLU A 796 1.86 -12.32 -10.36
N LEU A 797 0.94 -13.01 -9.68
CA LEU A 797 -0.44 -12.56 -9.52
C LEU A 797 -0.54 -11.26 -8.73
N LEU A 798 0.26 -11.09 -7.68
CA LEU A 798 0.30 -9.84 -6.91
C LEU A 798 0.74 -8.66 -7.80
N LEU A 799 1.79 -8.85 -8.61
CA LEU A 799 2.29 -7.83 -9.54
C LEU A 799 1.27 -7.56 -10.67
N ALA A 800 0.62 -8.59 -11.18
CA ALA A 800 -0.40 -8.46 -12.21
C ALA A 800 -1.64 -7.72 -11.69
N LEU A 801 -2.08 -7.98 -10.46
CA LEU A 801 -3.18 -7.27 -9.79
C LEU A 801 -2.87 -5.79 -9.61
N ASP A 802 -1.65 -5.46 -9.19
CA ASP A 802 -1.22 -4.06 -9.12
C ASP A 802 -1.24 -3.41 -10.52
N GLY A 803 -0.75 -4.09 -11.55
CA GLY A 803 -0.88 -3.65 -12.94
C GLY A 803 -2.33 -3.37 -13.36
N VAL A 804 -3.28 -4.20 -12.93
CA VAL A 804 -4.72 -3.99 -13.13
C VAL A 804 -5.23 -2.78 -12.32
N ALA A 805 -4.81 -2.64 -11.06
CA ALA A 805 -5.19 -1.52 -10.20
C ALA A 805 -4.70 -0.17 -10.74
N ARG A 806 -3.58 -0.16 -11.47
CA ARG A 806 -3.02 1.05 -12.11
C ARG A 806 -3.70 1.39 -13.45
N ARG A 807 -4.06 0.42 -14.29
CA ARG A 807 -4.66 0.67 -15.62
C ARG A 807 -6.18 0.62 -15.67
N LYS A 808 -6.78 -0.34 -14.97
CA LYS A 808 -8.22 -0.68 -15.03
C LYS A 808 -8.79 -0.87 -13.61
N PRO A 809 -8.72 0.14 -12.73
CA PRO A 809 -9.15 0.02 -11.34
C PRO A 809 -10.61 -0.41 -11.16
N ALA A 810 -11.48 -0.14 -12.15
CA ALA A 810 -12.87 -0.57 -12.15
C ALA A 810 -13.05 -2.10 -12.08
N LEU A 811 -12.10 -2.88 -12.61
CA LEU A 811 -12.14 -4.35 -12.53
C LEU A 811 -11.96 -4.88 -11.09
N LEU A 812 -11.48 -4.03 -10.17
CA LEU A 812 -11.32 -4.37 -8.75
C LEU A 812 -12.40 -3.71 -7.89
N SER A 813 -13.43 -3.09 -8.50
CA SER A 813 -14.55 -2.52 -7.76
C SER A 813 -15.39 -3.62 -7.09
N GLY A 814 -16.00 -3.31 -5.94
CA GLY A 814 -16.78 -4.28 -5.15
C GLY A 814 -15.96 -5.23 -4.26
N SER A 815 -14.71 -5.55 -4.62
CA SER A 815 -13.85 -6.42 -3.81
C SER A 815 -13.02 -5.66 -2.79
N LEU A 816 -13.17 -5.92 -1.49
CA LEU A 816 -12.29 -5.39 -0.44
C LEU A 816 -11.01 -6.22 -0.27
N THR A 817 -11.10 -7.53 -0.51
CA THR A 817 -10.02 -8.49 -0.26
C THR A 817 -9.75 -9.30 -1.53
N LEU A 818 -8.49 -9.33 -1.96
CA LEU A 818 -8.00 -10.08 -3.12
C LEU A 818 -7.25 -11.31 -2.62
N GLN A 819 -7.71 -12.51 -2.99
CA GLN A 819 -7.16 -13.76 -2.49
C GLN A 819 -6.34 -14.42 -3.60
N LEU A 820 -5.00 -14.43 -3.45
CA LEU A 820 -4.11 -14.90 -4.52
C LEU A 820 -4.30 -16.38 -4.82
N GLY A 821 -4.41 -17.24 -3.79
CA GLY A 821 -4.68 -18.67 -3.98
C GLY A 821 -6.03 -18.95 -4.67
N GLN A 822 -7.07 -18.16 -4.36
CA GLN A 822 -8.36 -18.33 -5.04
C GLN A 822 -8.28 -17.90 -6.52
N LEU A 823 -7.56 -16.82 -6.82
CA LEU A 823 -7.34 -16.38 -8.20
C LEU A 823 -6.54 -17.43 -8.99
N LEU A 824 -5.53 -18.04 -8.37
CA LEU A 824 -4.79 -19.15 -8.95
C LEU A 824 -5.72 -20.32 -9.29
N LEU A 825 -6.59 -20.74 -8.37
CA LEU A 825 -7.57 -21.81 -8.61
C LEU A 825 -8.55 -21.48 -9.74
N LEU A 826 -9.00 -20.23 -9.84
CA LEU A 826 -9.87 -19.78 -10.93
C LEU A 826 -9.15 -19.86 -12.28
N LEU A 827 -7.89 -19.43 -12.34
CA LEU A 827 -7.07 -19.51 -13.57
C LEU A 827 -6.86 -20.95 -14.01
N THR A 828 -6.50 -21.84 -13.08
CA THR A 828 -6.34 -23.27 -13.35
C THR A 828 -7.66 -23.91 -13.82
N SER A 829 -8.80 -23.52 -13.23
CA SER A 829 -10.10 -24.10 -13.57
C SER A 829 -10.62 -23.66 -14.94
N GLU A 830 -10.43 -22.38 -15.29
CA GLU A 830 -10.73 -21.89 -16.64
C GLU A 830 -9.88 -22.64 -17.68
N LEU A 831 -8.58 -22.78 -17.43
CA LEU A 831 -7.68 -23.51 -18.33
C LEU A 831 -8.05 -24.99 -18.44
N ALA A 832 -8.46 -25.61 -17.34
CA ALA A 832 -8.97 -26.97 -17.31
C ALA A 832 -10.25 -27.16 -18.14
N GLY A 833 -11.13 -26.14 -18.15
CA GLY A 833 -12.33 -26.12 -18.98
C GLY A 833 -12.02 -25.90 -20.46
N GLU A 834 -11.14 -24.96 -20.78
CA GLU A 834 -10.75 -24.61 -22.15
C GLU A 834 -10.09 -25.77 -22.89
N ARG A 835 -9.27 -26.56 -22.19
CA ARG A 835 -8.41 -27.61 -22.79
C ARG A 835 -8.82 -29.03 -22.44
N ASP A 836 -9.95 -29.20 -21.76
CA ASP A 836 -10.43 -30.49 -21.24
C ASP A 836 -9.37 -31.25 -20.43
N LEU A 837 -8.70 -30.51 -19.54
CA LEU A 837 -7.62 -31.03 -18.69
C LEU A 837 -8.15 -31.39 -17.29
N THR A 838 -7.44 -32.30 -16.62
CA THR A 838 -7.55 -32.45 -15.17
C THR A 838 -7.00 -31.20 -14.46
N PRO A 839 -7.38 -30.93 -13.19
CA PRO A 839 -6.86 -29.77 -12.45
C PRO A 839 -5.34 -29.69 -12.39
N ILE A 840 -4.65 -30.83 -12.36
CA ILE A 840 -3.19 -30.89 -12.34
C ILE A 840 -2.57 -30.60 -13.70
N GLU A 841 -3.09 -31.23 -14.75
CA GLU A 841 -2.62 -30.94 -16.11
C GLU A 841 -2.85 -29.46 -16.45
N ALA A 842 -3.93 -28.87 -15.93
CA ALA A 842 -4.18 -27.44 -16.05
C ALA A 842 -3.21 -26.60 -15.21
N PHE A 843 -2.80 -27.04 -14.02
CA PHE A 843 -1.78 -26.34 -13.23
C PHE A 843 -0.42 -26.37 -13.93
N GLU A 844 -0.01 -27.52 -14.48
CA GLU A 844 1.20 -27.61 -15.30
C GLU A 844 1.11 -26.73 -16.55
N ALA A 845 -0.02 -26.77 -17.26
CA ALA A 845 -0.23 -25.92 -18.41
C ALA A 845 -0.19 -24.43 -18.04
N LEU A 846 -0.59 -24.06 -16.83
CA LEU A 846 -0.45 -22.70 -16.31
C LEU A 846 1.02 -22.38 -15.99
N CYS A 847 1.78 -23.31 -15.40
CA CYS A 847 3.21 -23.18 -15.16
C CYS A 847 4.03 -23.09 -16.47
N ASP A 848 3.53 -23.64 -17.57
CA ASP A 848 4.13 -23.52 -18.91
C ASP A 848 3.82 -22.17 -19.58
N GLU A 849 2.77 -21.46 -19.16
CA GLU A 849 2.35 -20.21 -19.79
C GLU A 849 3.34 -19.08 -19.48
N PRO A 850 3.72 -18.26 -20.47
CA PRO A 850 4.59 -17.11 -20.24
C PRO A 850 3.91 -16.10 -19.29
N PRO A 851 4.69 -15.35 -18.50
CA PRO A 851 4.15 -14.37 -17.55
C PRO A 851 3.08 -13.41 -18.10
N HIS A 852 3.24 -12.90 -19.32
CA HIS A 852 2.26 -12.02 -19.96
C HIS A 852 0.90 -12.71 -20.18
N ALA A 853 0.90 -14.02 -20.46
CA ALA A 853 -0.33 -14.77 -20.69
C ALA A 853 -1.09 -14.98 -19.38
N ILE A 854 -0.39 -15.25 -18.27
CA ILE A 854 -0.99 -15.31 -16.93
C ILE A 854 -1.66 -13.98 -16.58
N ARG A 855 -0.98 -12.86 -16.84
CA ARG A 855 -1.54 -11.52 -16.65
C ARG A 855 -2.80 -11.28 -17.50
N ARG A 856 -2.81 -11.71 -18.75
CA ARG A 856 -3.97 -11.58 -19.66
C ARG A 856 -5.14 -12.43 -19.18
N ARG A 857 -4.88 -13.68 -18.74
CA ARG A 857 -5.90 -14.57 -18.16
C ARG A 857 -6.48 -14.01 -16.87
N LEU A 858 -5.64 -13.45 -15.99
CA LEU A 858 -6.14 -12.76 -14.78
C LEU A 858 -7.09 -11.62 -15.12
N GLN A 859 -6.79 -10.82 -16.15
CA GLN A 859 -7.70 -9.77 -16.59
C GLN A 859 -9.02 -10.31 -17.15
N GLN A 860 -9.03 -11.49 -17.78
CA GLN A 860 -10.25 -12.15 -18.25
C GLN A 860 -11.08 -12.64 -17.07
N VAL A 861 -10.45 -13.33 -16.10
CA VAL A 861 -11.11 -13.78 -14.86
C VAL A 861 -11.73 -12.60 -14.10
N LEU A 862 -11.02 -11.47 -13.98
CA LEU A 862 -11.55 -10.29 -13.28
C LEU A 862 -12.67 -9.57 -14.05
N ARG A 863 -12.83 -9.81 -15.36
CA ARG A 863 -13.94 -9.25 -16.15
C ARG A 863 -15.23 -10.04 -15.95
N ASP A 864 -15.13 -11.35 -15.73
CA ASP A 864 -16.27 -12.24 -15.53
C ASP A 864 -15.97 -13.27 -14.42
N VAL A 865 -15.93 -12.77 -13.19
CA VAL A 865 -15.61 -13.58 -12.00
C VAL A 865 -16.67 -14.66 -11.77
N GLU A 866 -17.94 -14.38 -12.12
CA GLU A 866 -19.02 -15.34 -11.93
C GLU A 866 -18.92 -16.51 -12.91
N HIS A 867 -18.52 -16.26 -14.17
CA HIS A 867 -18.20 -17.33 -15.11
C HIS A 867 -17.06 -18.21 -14.58
N ALA A 868 -15.96 -17.61 -14.13
CA ALA A 868 -14.81 -18.34 -13.62
C ALA A 868 -15.14 -19.15 -12.35
N LYS A 869 -15.98 -18.60 -11.44
CA LYS A 869 -16.48 -19.33 -10.27
C LYS A 869 -17.36 -20.52 -10.69
N ALA A 870 -18.24 -20.33 -11.66
CA ALA A 870 -19.08 -21.41 -12.18
C ALA A 870 -18.23 -22.50 -12.86
N ALA A 871 -17.16 -22.13 -13.56
CA ALA A 871 -16.22 -23.10 -14.14
C ALA A 871 -15.50 -23.91 -13.08
N LEU A 872 -15.01 -23.27 -12.00
CA LEU A 872 -14.44 -23.95 -10.84
C LEU A 872 -15.44 -24.92 -10.20
N GLN A 873 -16.67 -24.49 -9.95
CA GLN A 873 -17.72 -25.34 -9.38
C GLN A 873 -18.04 -26.56 -10.25
N ARG A 874 -18.10 -26.39 -11.59
CA ARG A 874 -18.30 -27.50 -12.53
C ARG A 874 -17.15 -28.51 -12.50
N LYS A 875 -15.92 -28.08 -12.20
CA LYS A 875 -14.76 -28.98 -12.10
C LYS A 875 -14.64 -29.64 -10.73
N GLU A 876 -15.32 -29.12 -9.71
CA GLU A 876 -15.44 -29.76 -8.39
C GLU A 876 -16.62 -30.75 -8.32
N GLN A 877 -17.51 -30.78 -9.32
CA GLN A 877 -18.60 -31.76 -9.41
C GLN A 877 -18.08 -33.21 -9.49
N LEU A 878 -18.75 -34.10 -8.78
CA LEU A 878 -18.47 -35.53 -8.78
C LEU A 878 -19.49 -36.27 -9.65
N HIS A 879 -19.00 -37.00 -10.65
CA HIS A 879 -19.77 -37.89 -11.49
C HIS A 879 -19.90 -39.25 -10.79
N VAL A 880 -21.12 -39.57 -10.39
CA VAL A 880 -21.42 -40.78 -9.63
C VAL A 880 -22.30 -41.71 -10.44
N SER A 881 -21.89 -42.97 -10.55
CA SER A 881 -22.67 -44.04 -11.14
C SER A 881 -23.04 -45.10 -10.09
N GLY A 882 -24.11 -45.85 -10.37
CA GLY A 882 -24.64 -46.89 -9.48
C GLY A 882 -25.69 -46.39 -8.47
N ARG A 883 -26.16 -47.30 -7.60
CA ARG A 883 -27.21 -46.98 -6.61
C ARG A 883 -26.59 -46.48 -5.31
N VAL A 884 -26.98 -45.27 -4.88
CA VAL A 884 -26.44 -44.58 -3.71
C VAL A 884 -27.56 -44.20 -2.73
N ARG A 885 -27.31 -44.37 -1.42
CA ARG A 885 -28.22 -44.00 -0.34
C ARG A 885 -27.77 -42.78 0.45
N TRP A 886 -26.53 -42.30 0.24
CA TRP A 886 -25.96 -41.14 0.94
C TRP A 886 -25.93 -41.30 2.47
N GLU A 887 -25.82 -42.54 2.94
CA GLU A 887 -25.77 -42.91 4.34
C GLU A 887 -24.48 -43.68 4.63
N ALA A 888 -23.88 -43.42 5.80
CA ALA A 888 -22.82 -44.23 6.38
C ALA A 888 -23.09 -44.37 7.90
N PRO A 889 -22.70 -45.47 8.55
CA PRO A 889 -22.84 -45.62 9.99
C PRO A 889 -22.15 -44.47 10.75
N ASP A 890 -22.69 -44.05 11.89
CA ASP A 890 -22.01 -43.07 12.75
C ASP A 890 -20.68 -43.65 13.28
N PRO A 891 -19.63 -42.82 13.46
CA PRO A 891 -18.40 -43.29 14.07
C PRO A 891 -18.66 -43.69 15.53
N LEU A 892 -17.92 -44.69 16.03
CA LEU A 892 -17.94 -45.02 17.45
C LEU A 892 -17.44 -43.81 18.24
N GLU A 893 -18.28 -43.21 19.09
CA GLU A 893 -17.93 -42.02 19.86
C GLU A 893 -16.89 -42.36 20.94
N GLU A 894 -15.62 -42.00 20.70
CA GLU A 894 -14.62 -41.86 21.77
C GLU A 894 -14.63 -40.42 22.28
N LEU A 895 -15.21 -40.19 23.46
CA LEU A 895 -15.18 -38.88 24.11
C LEU A 895 -13.72 -38.41 24.28
N PRO A 896 -13.42 -37.12 24.02
CA PRO A 896 -12.07 -36.61 24.22
C PRO A 896 -11.65 -36.78 25.68
N LYS A 897 -10.57 -37.54 25.92
CA LYS A 897 -10.06 -37.88 27.26
C LYS A 897 -9.77 -36.65 28.15
N SER A 898 -9.51 -35.49 27.53
CA SER A 898 -9.43 -34.15 28.14
C SER A 898 -9.42 -33.08 27.04
N GLY A 899 -10.01 -31.91 27.28
CA GLY A 899 -10.02 -30.78 26.35
C GLY A 899 -11.17 -30.76 25.33
N CYS A 900 -11.17 -29.77 24.43
CA CYS A 900 -12.13 -29.68 23.33
C CYS A 900 -11.70 -30.54 22.12
N TRP A 901 -12.58 -30.75 21.14
CA TRP A 901 -12.29 -31.55 19.94
C TRP A 901 -11.10 -31.06 19.13
N LEU A 902 -10.85 -29.75 19.08
CA LEU A 902 -9.66 -29.18 18.42
C LEU A 902 -8.37 -29.71 19.07
N GLN A 903 -8.23 -29.60 20.39
CA GLN A 903 -7.06 -30.12 21.13
C GLN A 903 -6.91 -31.63 20.99
N HIS A 904 -8.03 -32.36 20.93
CA HIS A 904 -8.00 -33.79 20.66
C HIS A 904 -7.46 -34.07 19.25
N ARG A 905 -7.90 -33.32 18.24
CA ARG A 905 -7.45 -33.45 16.85
C ARG A 905 -5.97 -33.10 16.70
N GLU A 906 -5.51 -32.01 17.30
CA GLU A 906 -4.09 -31.62 17.33
C GLU A 906 -3.22 -32.77 17.87
N ARG A 907 -3.59 -33.33 19.03
CA ARG A 907 -2.85 -34.44 19.64
C ARG A 907 -2.86 -35.71 18.79
N MET A 908 -4.02 -36.10 18.28
CA MET A 908 -4.17 -37.34 17.51
C MET A 908 -3.52 -37.24 16.13
N GLY A 909 -3.57 -36.06 15.51
CA GLY A 909 -2.91 -35.76 14.25
C GLY A 909 -1.39 -35.71 14.38
N ALA A 910 -0.88 -35.15 15.48
CA ALA A 910 0.57 -35.13 15.76
C ALA A 910 1.14 -36.54 15.91
N LEU A 911 0.36 -37.46 16.46
CA LEU A 911 0.73 -38.88 16.61
C LEU A 911 0.37 -39.75 15.38
N GLN A 912 -0.34 -39.19 14.39
CA GLN A 912 -0.83 -39.87 13.18
C GLN A 912 -1.49 -41.24 13.45
N ILE A 913 -2.29 -41.33 14.53
CA ILE A 913 -2.93 -42.60 14.91
C ILE A 913 -4.14 -42.87 14.00
N VAL A 914 -4.10 -43.98 13.26
CA VAL A 914 -5.20 -44.42 12.38
C VAL A 914 -5.98 -45.62 12.96
N PRO A 915 -7.28 -45.78 12.62
CA PRO A 915 -8.08 -46.92 13.09
C PRO A 915 -7.59 -48.29 12.57
N ARG A 916 -8.03 -49.37 13.22
CA ARG A 916 -7.83 -50.74 12.71
C ARG A 916 -8.53 -50.86 11.34
N ASN A 917 -7.87 -51.51 10.37
CA ASN A 917 -8.30 -51.67 8.98
C ASN A 917 -8.33 -50.38 8.13
N PHE A 918 -7.69 -49.29 8.57
CA PHE A 918 -7.61 -48.06 7.78
C PHE A 918 -6.99 -48.26 6.39
N HIS A 919 -5.78 -48.83 6.31
CA HIS A 919 -5.10 -49.04 5.03
C HIS A 919 -5.83 -50.02 4.09
N PRO A 920 -6.29 -51.21 4.54
CA PRO A 920 -7.16 -52.05 3.73
C PRO A 920 -8.42 -51.32 3.24
N GLY A 921 -9.04 -50.48 4.08
CA GLY A 921 -10.21 -49.70 3.71
C GLY A 921 -9.91 -48.67 2.61
N ILE A 922 -8.75 -48.01 2.64
CA ILE A 922 -8.32 -47.09 1.56
C ILE A 922 -8.13 -47.86 0.24
N TRP A 923 -7.55 -49.05 0.31
CA TRP A 923 -7.39 -49.90 -0.87
C TRP A 923 -8.75 -50.30 -1.47
N GLU A 924 -9.73 -50.64 -0.64
CA GLU A 924 -11.11 -50.88 -1.10
C GLU A 924 -11.74 -49.60 -1.67
N LEU A 925 -11.57 -48.44 -1.02
CA LEU A 925 -12.07 -47.15 -1.51
C LEU A 925 -11.54 -46.79 -2.91
N LEU A 926 -10.28 -47.13 -3.23
CA LEU A 926 -9.71 -46.92 -4.56
C LEU A 926 -10.41 -47.73 -5.66
N HIS A 927 -11.15 -48.81 -5.34
CA HIS A 927 -11.97 -49.51 -6.33
C HIS A 927 -13.21 -48.71 -6.76
N HIS A 928 -13.61 -47.75 -5.93
CA HIS A 928 -14.82 -46.95 -6.10
C HIS A 928 -14.54 -45.56 -6.69
N CYS A 929 -13.30 -45.17 -6.95
CA CYS A 929 -12.96 -43.86 -7.52
C CYS A 929 -11.79 -43.95 -8.53
N ARG A 930 -11.57 -42.90 -9.31
CA ARG A 930 -10.40 -42.83 -10.21
C ARG A 930 -9.09 -42.77 -9.41
N GLY A 931 -9.10 -42.02 -8.31
CA GLY A 931 -8.00 -41.87 -7.38
C GLY A 931 -8.39 -41.04 -6.16
N LEU A 932 -7.51 -40.99 -5.17
CA LEU A 932 -7.65 -40.14 -3.98
C LEU A 932 -6.59 -39.05 -4.00
N VAL A 933 -6.97 -37.81 -3.67
CA VAL A 933 -6.02 -36.71 -3.48
C VAL A 933 -5.97 -36.33 -2.01
N ILE A 934 -4.83 -36.60 -1.37
CA ILE A 934 -4.62 -36.42 0.07
C ILE A 934 -3.68 -35.24 0.27
N GLY A 935 -4.23 -34.10 0.72
CA GLY A 935 -3.49 -32.86 0.87
C GLY A 935 -3.84 -31.88 -0.23
N ASP A 936 -2.83 -31.33 -0.89
CA ASP A 936 -3.01 -30.34 -1.95
C ASP A 936 -3.53 -30.95 -3.25
N LYS A 937 -4.62 -30.38 -3.80
CA LYS A 937 -5.20 -30.79 -5.08
C LYS A 937 -4.37 -30.46 -6.32
N LEU A 938 -3.45 -29.48 -6.23
CA LEU A 938 -2.57 -29.06 -7.33
C LEU A 938 -1.23 -29.84 -7.36
N GLU A 939 -0.85 -30.47 -6.26
CA GLU A 939 0.40 -31.24 -6.15
C GLU A 939 0.24 -32.66 -6.72
N ARG A 940 1.05 -32.99 -7.72
CA ARG A 940 1.09 -34.30 -8.39
C ARG A 940 1.42 -35.43 -7.43
N ARG A 941 2.33 -35.18 -6.50
CA ARG A 941 2.85 -36.17 -5.54
C ARG A 941 1.87 -36.51 -4.43
N ASN A 942 0.68 -35.90 -4.38
CA ASN A 942 -0.35 -36.11 -3.35
C ASN A 942 -1.44 -37.11 -3.75
N ARG A 943 -1.24 -37.87 -4.83
CA ARG A 943 -2.28 -38.73 -5.42
C ARG A 943 -2.04 -40.21 -5.19
N LEU A 944 -3.14 -40.91 -4.93
CA LEU A 944 -3.24 -42.37 -4.96
C LEU A 944 -4.10 -42.77 -6.14
N GLU A 945 -3.50 -43.21 -7.23
CA GLU A 945 -4.25 -43.64 -8.40
C GLU A 945 -4.80 -45.06 -8.26
N SER A 946 -6.00 -45.32 -8.81
CA SER A 946 -6.57 -46.66 -8.89
C SER A 946 -5.71 -47.65 -9.69
N ALA A 947 -4.72 -47.18 -10.46
CA ALA A 947 -3.71 -48.03 -11.10
C ALA A 947 -2.93 -48.88 -10.08
N LEU A 948 -2.70 -48.37 -8.87
CA LEU A 948 -2.02 -49.08 -7.77
C LEU A 948 -2.70 -50.40 -7.40
N LEU A 949 -4.00 -50.55 -7.68
CA LEU A 949 -4.76 -51.77 -7.43
C LEU A 949 -4.27 -52.97 -8.26
N LYS A 950 -3.63 -52.70 -9.41
CA LYS A 950 -3.04 -53.76 -10.26
C LYS A 950 -1.72 -54.28 -9.71
N GLU A 951 -1.07 -53.52 -8.83
CA GLU A 951 0.30 -53.74 -8.39
C GLU A 951 0.44 -54.04 -6.89
N LYS A 952 -0.52 -53.58 -6.07
CA LYS A 952 -0.48 -53.66 -4.60
C LYS A 952 -1.70 -54.39 -4.05
N THR A 953 -1.52 -55.07 -2.93
CA THR A 953 -2.61 -55.75 -2.17
C THR A 953 -2.96 -55.01 -0.86
N PRO A 954 -4.18 -55.17 -0.32
CA PRO A 954 -4.67 -54.39 0.83
C PRO A 954 -3.90 -54.60 2.15
N GLY A 955 -3.14 -55.70 2.26
CA GLY A 955 -2.32 -56.01 3.44
C GLY A 955 -0.83 -55.66 3.30
N GLU A 956 -0.41 -55.10 2.16
CA GLU A 956 0.99 -54.79 1.92
C GLU A 956 1.46 -53.60 2.75
N ARG A 957 2.63 -53.78 3.38
CA ARG A 957 3.27 -52.72 4.16
C ARG A 957 3.66 -51.52 3.29
N ASN A 958 4.09 -51.76 2.05
CA ASN A 958 4.49 -50.67 1.14
C ASN A 958 3.31 -49.76 0.78
N PHE A 959 2.12 -50.33 0.56
CA PHE A 959 0.91 -49.54 0.35
C PHE A 959 0.55 -48.70 1.59
N ALA A 960 0.63 -49.28 2.79
CA ALA A 960 0.41 -48.55 4.02
C ALA A 960 1.42 -47.41 4.22
N THR A 961 2.72 -47.65 4.00
CA THR A 961 3.76 -46.62 4.09
C THR A 961 3.54 -45.48 3.12
N HIS A 962 3.07 -45.77 1.90
CA HIS A 962 2.77 -44.75 0.91
C HIS A 962 1.58 -43.86 1.32
N VAL A 963 0.51 -44.44 1.85
CA VAL A 963 -0.61 -43.68 2.44
C VAL A 963 -0.15 -42.84 3.65
N GLU A 964 0.66 -43.41 4.54
CA GLU A 964 1.20 -42.71 5.70
C GLU A 964 2.10 -41.53 5.28
N HIS A 965 2.89 -41.69 4.22
CA HIS A 965 3.73 -40.64 3.67
C HIS A 965 2.89 -39.44 3.19
N LEU A 966 1.83 -39.66 2.40
CA LEU A 966 0.95 -38.58 1.94
C LEU A 966 0.28 -37.83 3.10
N LEU A 967 -0.17 -38.56 4.12
CA LEU A 967 -0.75 -37.93 5.32
C LEU A 967 0.28 -37.13 6.12
N SER A 968 1.54 -37.54 6.12
CA SER A 968 2.62 -36.86 6.84
C SER A 968 3.00 -35.50 6.24
N LYS A 969 2.78 -35.31 4.93
CA LYS A 969 2.98 -34.03 4.21
C LYS A 969 2.04 -32.91 4.69
N ILE A 970 0.92 -33.26 5.35
CA ILE A 970 0.01 -32.27 5.91
C ILE A 970 0.61 -31.74 7.22
N GLU A 971 1.16 -30.52 7.24
CA GLU A 971 1.84 -29.97 8.42
C GLU A 971 0.92 -29.80 9.63
N ALA A 972 -0.26 -29.19 9.43
CA ALA A 972 -1.22 -28.88 10.48
C ALA A 972 -1.81 -30.16 11.11
N PRO A 973 -1.48 -30.49 12.37
CA PRO A 973 -1.90 -31.75 12.99
C PRO A 973 -3.43 -31.91 13.05
N GLU A 974 -4.17 -30.85 13.38
CA GLU A 974 -5.63 -30.84 13.45
C GLU A 974 -6.28 -31.09 12.09
N TYR A 975 -5.74 -30.51 11.02
CA TYR A 975 -6.22 -30.73 9.65
C TYR A 975 -5.84 -32.12 9.12
N ARG A 976 -4.63 -32.60 9.43
CA ARG A 976 -4.19 -33.98 9.15
C ARG A 976 -5.16 -34.99 9.75
N ARG A 977 -5.54 -34.79 11.03
CA ARG A 977 -6.51 -35.64 11.70
C ARG A 977 -7.88 -35.60 11.00
N LEU A 978 -8.28 -34.43 10.53
CA LEU A 978 -9.54 -34.24 9.83
C LEU A 978 -9.57 -34.93 8.45
N CYS A 979 -8.44 -34.96 7.75
CA CYS A 979 -8.28 -35.75 6.52
C CYS A 979 -8.41 -37.26 6.80
N ILE A 980 -7.81 -37.76 7.89
CA ILE A 980 -7.98 -39.15 8.35
C ILE A 980 -9.47 -39.43 8.66
N GLU A 981 -10.14 -38.54 9.38
CA GLU A 981 -11.59 -38.68 9.68
C GLU A 981 -12.43 -38.71 8.40
N THR A 982 -12.08 -37.87 7.41
CA THR A 982 -12.74 -37.83 6.10
C THR A 982 -12.54 -39.14 5.32
N LEU A 983 -11.31 -39.67 5.28
CA LEU A 983 -11.03 -40.97 4.66
C LEU A 983 -11.81 -42.10 5.32
N VAL A 984 -11.89 -42.11 6.66
CA VAL A 984 -12.70 -43.10 7.39
C VAL A 984 -14.19 -42.94 7.07
N THR A 985 -14.68 -41.71 6.90
CA THR A 985 -16.05 -41.45 6.43
C THR A 985 -16.27 -41.98 5.01
N LEU A 986 -15.33 -41.76 4.08
CA LEU A 986 -15.42 -42.28 2.71
C LEU A 986 -15.41 -43.81 2.66
N ILE A 987 -14.57 -44.47 3.46
CA ILE A 987 -14.54 -45.93 3.61
C ILE A 987 -15.90 -46.44 4.10
N ALA A 988 -16.41 -45.88 5.21
CA ALA A 988 -17.70 -46.27 5.76
C ALA A 988 -18.87 -46.00 4.77
N PHE A 989 -18.74 -44.98 3.93
CA PHE A 989 -19.70 -44.65 2.89
C PHE A 989 -19.71 -45.69 1.77
N VAL A 990 -18.56 -46.08 1.21
CA VAL A 990 -18.52 -47.09 0.15
C VAL A 990 -18.92 -48.48 0.66
N ASP A 991 -18.59 -48.81 1.91
CA ASP A 991 -19.05 -50.05 2.57
C ASP A 991 -20.58 -50.12 2.65
N ALA A 992 -21.23 -49.00 2.96
CA ALA A 992 -22.70 -48.91 3.00
C ALA A 992 -23.34 -48.81 1.59
N ASN A 993 -22.55 -48.45 0.58
CA ASN A 993 -22.99 -48.19 -0.79
C ASN A 993 -22.12 -48.96 -1.81
N PRO A 994 -22.07 -50.30 -1.79
CA PRO A 994 -21.10 -51.09 -2.58
C PRO A 994 -21.28 -51.00 -4.10
N GLN A 995 -22.37 -50.39 -4.60
CA GLN A 995 -22.60 -50.17 -6.02
C GLN A 995 -22.15 -48.78 -6.49
N VAL A 996 -21.75 -47.89 -5.58
CA VAL A 996 -21.32 -46.53 -5.93
C VAL A 996 -20.00 -46.58 -6.68
N ARG A 997 -19.87 -45.75 -7.71
CA ARG A 997 -18.59 -45.50 -8.36
C ARG A 997 -18.48 -44.03 -8.73
N PHE A 998 -17.40 -43.41 -8.31
CA PHE A 998 -16.99 -42.07 -8.71
C PHE A 998 -16.10 -42.19 -9.94
N ASP A 999 -16.47 -41.49 -11.01
CA ASP A 999 -15.65 -41.47 -12.23
C ASP A 999 -14.49 -40.45 -12.13
N ASP A 1000 -14.50 -39.63 -11.07
CA ASP A 1000 -13.51 -38.60 -10.76
C ASP A 1000 -12.57 -38.98 -9.60
N ASP A 1001 -11.55 -38.14 -9.40
CA ASP A 1001 -10.69 -38.20 -8.22
C ASP A 1001 -11.39 -37.57 -7.02
N LEU A 1002 -11.30 -38.22 -5.85
CA LEU A 1002 -11.85 -37.66 -4.61
C LEU A 1002 -10.79 -36.84 -3.89
N ALA A 1003 -10.88 -35.51 -4.03
CA ALA A 1003 -10.01 -34.58 -3.33
C ALA A 1003 -10.51 -34.27 -1.92
N LEU A 1004 -9.71 -34.62 -0.91
CA LEU A 1004 -10.13 -34.48 0.50
C LEU A 1004 -10.34 -33.02 0.90
N ASP A 1005 -9.54 -32.09 0.39
CA ASP A 1005 -9.65 -30.66 0.66
C ASP A 1005 -10.97 -30.06 0.15
N VAL A 1006 -11.44 -30.47 -1.03
CA VAL A 1006 -12.74 -30.08 -1.59
C VAL A 1006 -13.88 -30.62 -0.73
N VAL A 1007 -13.84 -31.91 -0.40
CA VAL A 1007 -14.87 -32.55 0.44
C VAL A 1007 -14.95 -31.89 1.81
N VAL A 1008 -13.80 -31.65 2.46
CA VAL A 1008 -13.74 -30.98 3.76
C VAL A 1008 -14.21 -29.53 3.65
N GLY A 1009 -13.74 -28.77 2.65
CA GLY A 1009 -14.13 -27.38 2.45
C GLY A 1009 -15.63 -27.22 2.25
N HIS A 1010 -16.25 -28.09 1.45
CA HIS A 1010 -17.70 -28.15 1.30
C HIS A 1010 -18.40 -28.57 2.60
N ALA A 1011 -17.84 -29.53 3.35
CA ALA A 1011 -18.39 -29.95 4.64
C ALA A 1011 -18.40 -28.80 5.67
N VAL A 1012 -17.35 -27.96 5.69
CA VAL A 1012 -17.29 -26.76 6.54
C VAL A 1012 -18.41 -25.79 6.17
N ARG A 1013 -18.61 -25.52 4.88
CA ARG A 1013 -19.71 -24.66 4.40
C ARG A 1013 -21.08 -25.21 4.77
N VAL A 1014 -21.34 -26.48 4.46
CA VAL A 1014 -22.62 -27.14 4.75
C VAL A 1014 -22.88 -27.16 6.26
N GLY A 1015 -21.85 -27.46 7.06
CA GLY A 1015 -21.95 -27.45 8.51
C GLY A 1015 -22.32 -26.07 9.07
N TRP A 1016 -21.69 -25.01 8.56
CA TRP A 1016 -22.02 -23.64 8.95
C TRP A 1016 -23.46 -23.27 8.60
N GLN A 1017 -23.90 -23.57 7.38
CA GLN A 1017 -25.26 -23.29 6.90
C GLN A 1017 -26.34 -24.04 7.70
N GLN A 1018 -26.05 -25.28 8.15
CA GLN A 1018 -26.96 -26.02 9.01
C GLN A 1018 -27.03 -25.49 10.44
N GLN A 1019 -25.91 -24.96 10.96
CA GLN A 1019 -25.85 -24.36 12.29
C GLN A 1019 -26.48 -22.96 12.33
N HIS A 1020 -26.47 -22.25 11.20
CA HIS A 1020 -26.96 -20.87 11.06
C HIS A 1020 -27.97 -20.74 9.91
N PRO A 1021 -29.12 -21.44 9.97
CA PRO A 1021 -30.12 -21.43 8.89
C PRO A 1021 -30.76 -20.06 8.65
N GLU A 1022 -30.60 -19.12 9.59
CA GLU A 1022 -31.07 -17.73 9.49
C GLU A 1022 -30.19 -16.84 8.62
N GLN A 1023 -28.94 -17.24 8.33
CA GLN A 1023 -28.01 -16.49 7.48
C GLN A 1023 -28.23 -16.84 6.01
N ALA A 1024 -28.13 -15.86 5.11
CA ALA A 1024 -28.21 -16.15 3.68
C ALA A 1024 -26.97 -16.95 3.25
N PRO A 1025 -27.10 -17.98 2.39
CA PRO A 1025 -25.95 -18.74 1.88
C PRO A 1025 -24.86 -17.87 1.24
N GLU A 1026 -25.26 -16.72 0.69
CA GLU A 1026 -24.40 -15.71 0.08
C GLU A 1026 -23.45 -15.03 1.08
N ASP A 1027 -23.79 -15.02 2.38
CA ASP A 1027 -23.01 -14.41 3.45
C ASP A 1027 -21.89 -15.33 3.99
N TYR A 1028 -21.85 -16.60 3.56
CA TYR A 1028 -20.81 -17.55 4.01
C TYR A 1028 -19.35 -17.04 3.87
N PRO A 1029 -18.95 -16.34 2.79
CA PRO A 1029 -17.57 -15.87 2.63
C PRO A 1029 -17.07 -14.95 3.75
N THR A 1030 -17.95 -14.17 4.41
CA THR A 1030 -17.55 -13.29 5.53
C THR A 1030 -17.33 -14.06 6.83
N HIS A 1031 -17.94 -15.23 6.98
CA HIS A 1031 -17.87 -16.09 8.17
C HIS A 1031 -16.95 -17.30 8.00
N LYS A 1032 -16.21 -17.40 6.88
CA LYS A 1032 -15.40 -18.58 6.55
C LYS A 1032 -14.41 -18.97 7.66
N ALA A 1033 -13.74 -18.00 8.30
CA ALA A 1033 -12.80 -18.30 9.38
C ALA A 1033 -13.49 -18.87 10.63
N GLU A 1034 -14.64 -18.31 11.00
CA GLU A 1034 -15.48 -18.78 12.11
C GLU A 1034 -16.05 -20.17 11.82
N ALA A 1035 -16.42 -20.42 10.56
CA ALA A 1035 -16.90 -21.73 10.10
C ALA A 1035 -15.85 -22.82 10.26
N TRP A 1036 -14.59 -22.53 9.90
CA TRP A 1036 -13.48 -23.46 10.12
C TRP A 1036 -13.23 -23.71 11.61
N ASP A 1037 -13.21 -22.67 12.46
CA ASP A 1037 -13.05 -22.83 13.91
C ASP A 1037 -14.19 -23.68 14.52
N SER A 1038 -15.44 -23.42 14.11
CA SER A 1038 -16.60 -24.24 14.51
C SER A 1038 -16.46 -25.70 14.08
N PHE A 1039 -16.03 -25.94 12.83
CA PHE A 1039 -15.85 -27.29 12.30
C PHE A 1039 -14.75 -28.05 13.04
N TYR A 1040 -13.62 -27.39 13.36
CA TYR A 1040 -12.54 -27.98 14.16
C TYR A 1040 -12.96 -28.34 15.58
N ARG A 1041 -13.94 -27.63 16.16
CA ARG A 1041 -14.49 -27.90 17.50
C ARG A 1041 -15.66 -28.89 17.52
N SER A 1042 -16.17 -29.27 16.36
CA SER A 1042 -17.32 -30.18 16.22
C SER A 1042 -16.92 -31.66 16.37
N SER A 1043 -17.88 -32.51 16.74
CA SER A 1043 -17.60 -33.95 16.93
C SER A 1043 -17.39 -34.69 15.60
N PRO A 1044 -16.65 -35.82 15.57
CA PRO A 1044 -16.48 -36.62 14.36
C PRO A 1044 -17.79 -37.08 13.72
N ALA A 1045 -18.84 -37.33 14.52
CA ALA A 1045 -20.17 -37.68 14.02
C ALA A 1045 -20.86 -36.50 13.31
N GLN A 1046 -20.73 -35.28 13.85
CA GLN A 1046 -21.21 -34.06 13.16
C GLN A 1046 -20.44 -33.83 11.87
N CYS A 1047 -19.12 -33.88 11.90
CA CYS A 1047 -18.28 -33.73 10.72
C CYS A 1047 -18.59 -34.78 9.65
N ARG A 1048 -18.81 -36.06 10.03
CA ARG A 1048 -19.24 -37.12 9.09
C ARG A 1048 -20.55 -36.76 8.40
N ARG A 1049 -21.57 -36.32 9.14
CA ARG A 1049 -22.85 -35.93 8.54
C ARG A 1049 -22.67 -34.81 7.52
N TRP A 1050 -21.89 -33.78 7.86
CA TRP A 1050 -21.62 -32.68 6.94
C TRP A 1050 -20.75 -33.09 5.73
N GLN A 1051 -19.80 -34.01 5.91
CA GLN A 1051 -19.01 -34.60 4.82
C GLN A 1051 -19.88 -35.40 3.85
N LEU A 1052 -20.82 -36.20 4.35
CA LEU A 1052 -21.76 -36.95 3.49
C LEU A 1052 -22.70 -36.03 2.72
N LEU A 1053 -23.18 -34.96 3.37
CA LEU A 1053 -23.98 -33.95 2.70
C LEU A 1053 -23.17 -33.18 1.67
N ALA A 1054 -21.92 -32.85 1.96
CA ALA A 1054 -21.01 -32.23 1.01
C ALA A 1054 -20.77 -33.13 -0.22
N LEU A 1055 -20.52 -34.43 -0.02
CA LEU A 1055 -20.39 -35.40 -1.11
C LEU A 1055 -21.67 -35.49 -1.95
N LYS A 1056 -22.83 -35.48 -1.28
CA LYS A 1056 -24.13 -35.46 -1.95
C LYS A 1056 -24.32 -34.20 -2.78
N GLU A 1057 -24.03 -33.02 -2.23
CA GLU A 1057 -24.09 -31.75 -2.97
C GLU A 1057 -23.13 -31.77 -4.17
N LEU A 1058 -21.89 -32.24 -3.99
CA LEU A 1058 -20.90 -32.33 -5.07
C LEU A 1058 -21.35 -33.25 -6.21
N ALA A 1059 -22.13 -34.29 -5.92
CA ALA A 1059 -22.67 -35.22 -6.92
C ALA A 1059 -24.03 -34.80 -7.50
N GLU A 1060 -24.84 -34.06 -6.76
CA GLU A 1060 -26.20 -33.67 -7.14
C GLU A 1060 -26.30 -32.22 -7.65
N LEU A 1061 -25.22 -31.43 -7.62
CA LEU A 1061 -25.15 -30.11 -8.24
C LEU A 1061 -25.67 -30.23 -9.69
N GLN A 1062 -26.86 -29.70 -9.96
CA GLN A 1062 -27.34 -29.58 -11.34
C GLN A 1062 -26.61 -28.40 -11.99
N PRO A 1063 -26.11 -28.53 -13.22
CA PRO A 1063 -25.63 -27.37 -13.95
C PRO A 1063 -26.80 -26.38 -14.11
N ALA A 1064 -26.60 -25.15 -13.63
CA ALA A 1064 -27.49 -24.03 -13.88
C ALA A 1064 -27.50 -23.63 -15.35
#